data_AF-A0A2N9ITC4-F1
#
_entry.id   AF-A0A2N9ITC4-F1
#
_cell.length_a   1.000
_cell.length_b   1.000
_cell.length_c   1.000
_cell.angle_alpha   90.00
_cell.angle_beta   90.00
_cell.angle_gamma   90.00
#
_symmetry.space_group_name_H-M   'P 1'
#
loop_
_entity.id
_entity.type
_entity.pdbx_description
1 polymer ?
#
loop_
_entity_poly.entity_id
_entity_poly.type
_entity_poly.pdbx_seq_one_letter_code
_entity_poly.pdbx_strand_id
1 'polypeptide(L)'
;MLSGRRRKFNVGVQKDYASGEENESLVSDATNREDFNWPTVILPFLFPALGGLLFGYDIGATSSATLSLQSPELSGTTWFNLSAIQLGLVVSGSLYGALLGSILVYPIADFLGRRRELIMASVLYALGGLITANAPGLGVLLAGRLLYGLGIGLAMHGAPLYIAETCPSQIRGTLVSLKELFIVLGILLGYFVGSFQIDVVGGWRYMFGVSAPVALLMGLGMWSLPPSPRWLLLRAAQGKGSLQDYKEKAMLALSKLRGRPPGDKLSERQIEDTYVSLKSAYAGQESEGSLLEVFQGPSLKAFIIGGGLVLFQQITGQPSVLYYAGPILQTAGFSAASDATRVSVVIGVFKLLMTWVAVLKVDDLGRRPLLIGGVSGIALSLVLLSAYYKFLGGFPLVAVAALLLYVGCYQISFGPISWLMVSEIFPLRTRGRGISLAVLTNFGSNAIVTFAFAPLKELLGAENLFLLFGAIALLSLLFVILVVPETKAQRQFNFFDHNHHQSMAATVSTVPTVNRIPLNLNSSGSGGLAPSSAFLGSSLKKVSSRFTYPKVVSGNFKVIAEYDEEKQTGKDKWKGLAFDTSDDQQDITRGKGMVDSLFQAPMGTGTHHAVLSSYEYVSTGLRQYNMDNIMDGFYIAPAFMDKLVVHITKNFMSLPNIKIPLILGVWGGKGQGKSFQCELVFAKMGISPIMMSAGELESGNAGEPAKLIRQRYREASDIIRKGKMCCLFINDLDAGAGRMGGTTQYTVNNQMVNATLMNIADNPTNVQLPGMYNKEENPRVPIIVTGNDFSTLYAPLIRDGRMEKFYWAPTREDRIGVCIGIFKSDNVPEEDVIKIVDTFPGQSIDFFGALRARVYDDEVRKWISGIGVQSIGKNLVNSKSGPPTFEQPKMTIEKLLEYGNMLVQEQENVKRVQLADQYLSEAALGDANKDAIKSGAFYGKAAQQVHVPVPEGCTDPSASNFDPTARSDNGSCQY
;
A
#
# COMPACT_ATOMS: atom_id res chain seq x y z
N MET A 1 14.40 -58.57 45.59
CA MET A 1 15.44 -58.29 44.59
C MET A 1 14.79 -57.72 43.34
N LEU A 2 15.17 -56.48 43.02
CA LEU A 2 15.19 -55.72 41.77
C LEU A 2 14.23 -56.01 40.58
N SER A 3 13.78 -54.87 40.04
CA SER A 3 13.44 -54.56 38.64
C SER A 3 11.98 -54.63 38.20
N GLY A 4 11.38 -53.43 38.11
CA GLY A 4 10.98 -52.91 36.81
C GLY A 4 9.48 -52.92 36.45
N ARG A 5 8.85 -51.73 36.48
CA ARG A 5 8.17 -51.07 35.33
C ARG A 5 7.19 -50.00 35.82
N ARG A 6 7.38 -48.76 35.33
CA ARG A 6 6.45 -47.63 35.46
C ARG A 6 5.30 -47.78 34.45
N ARG A 7 4.06 -47.57 34.89
CA ARG A 7 2.92 -47.14 34.05
C ARG A 7 2.25 -45.92 34.69
N LYS A 8 1.96 -44.93 33.85
CA LYS A 8 1.18 -43.71 34.14
C LYS A 8 -0.31 -44.07 34.27
N PHE A 9 -1.02 -43.33 35.12
CA PHE A 9 -2.49 -43.23 35.12
C PHE A 9 -2.93 -41.76 35.15
N ASN A 10 -3.92 -41.45 34.31
CA ASN A 10 -4.73 -40.23 34.30
C ASN A 10 -5.74 -40.25 35.47
N VAL A 11 -6.08 -39.09 36.04
CA VAL A 11 -7.45 -38.80 36.53
C VAL A 11 -7.72 -37.29 36.41
N GLY A 12 -8.88 -36.92 35.87
CA GLY A 12 -9.37 -35.54 35.74
C GLY A 12 -10.11 -35.03 36.98
N VAL A 13 -10.43 -33.73 37.00
CA VAL A 13 -11.31 -33.13 38.01
C VAL A 13 -12.34 -32.22 37.35
N GLN A 14 -13.57 -32.44 37.81
CA GLN A 14 -14.87 -31.88 37.47
C GLN A 14 -15.01 -30.45 38.06
N LYS A 15 -15.69 -29.53 37.37
CA LYS A 15 -16.01 -28.18 37.88
C LYS A 15 -17.52 -28.05 38.06
N ASP A 16 -17.94 -27.81 39.29
CA ASP A 16 -19.30 -27.45 39.68
C ASP A 16 -19.57 -25.95 39.54
N TYR A 17 -20.84 -25.64 39.30
CA TYR A 17 -21.43 -24.32 39.08
C TYR A 17 -21.60 -23.51 40.38
N ALA A 18 -21.39 -22.19 40.28
CA ALA A 18 -22.05 -21.20 41.14
C ALA A 18 -22.34 -19.94 40.29
N SER A 19 -23.60 -19.50 40.36
CA SER A 19 -24.22 -18.35 39.69
C SER A 19 -23.97 -17.03 40.41
N GLY A 20 -23.86 -15.92 39.68
CA GLY A 20 -24.12 -14.58 40.22
C GLY A 20 -23.24 -13.45 39.67
N GLU A 21 -23.82 -12.71 38.72
CA GLU A 21 -23.70 -11.27 38.48
C GLU A 21 -22.41 -10.62 37.92
N GLU A 22 -22.71 -9.63 37.08
CA GLU A 22 -21.89 -8.84 36.16
C GLU A 22 -20.69 -8.14 36.79
N ASN A 23 -19.56 -8.19 36.09
CA ASN A 23 -18.59 -7.11 36.05
C ASN A 23 -17.93 -7.10 34.66
N GLU A 24 -18.36 -6.16 33.83
CA GLU A 24 -17.64 -5.72 32.64
C GLU A 24 -16.25 -5.23 33.06
N SER A 25 -15.25 -6.08 32.88
CA SER A 25 -13.84 -5.70 33.00
C SER A 25 -13.35 -5.24 31.64
N LEU A 26 -12.90 -3.98 31.63
CA LEU A 26 -12.14 -3.30 30.59
C LEU A 26 -11.06 -4.23 30.03
N VAL A 27 -11.31 -4.80 28.86
CA VAL A 27 -10.31 -5.53 28.09
C VAL A 27 -9.38 -4.48 27.47
N SER A 28 -8.15 -4.47 27.96
CA SER A 28 -7.02 -3.73 27.42
C SER A 28 -6.86 -3.97 25.91
N ASP A 29 -6.81 -2.88 25.14
CA ASP A 29 -6.50 -2.82 23.69
C ASP A 29 -5.06 -3.28 23.38
N ALA A 30 -4.80 -4.57 23.56
CA ALA A 30 -3.63 -5.23 23.00
C ALA A 30 -3.99 -5.73 21.60
N THR A 31 -3.54 -5.02 20.57
CA THR A 31 -3.38 -5.47 19.16
C THR A 31 -4.23 -6.69 18.76
N ASN A 32 -5.41 -6.48 18.17
CA ASN A 32 -6.28 -7.54 17.63
C ASN A 32 -5.61 -8.35 16.50
N ARG A 33 -4.70 -9.27 16.83
CA ARG A 33 -4.33 -10.40 15.98
C ARG A 33 -5.39 -11.48 16.22
N GLU A 34 -6.10 -11.90 15.17
CA GLU A 34 -7.01 -13.05 15.29
C GLU A 34 -6.15 -14.27 15.67
N ASP A 35 -6.33 -14.81 16.88
CA ASP A 35 -5.80 -16.13 17.19
C ASP A 35 -6.48 -17.15 16.28
N PHE A 36 -5.70 -17.81 15.44
CA PHE A 36 -6.14 -18.88 14.54
C PHE A 36 -5.27 -20.12 14.70
N ASN A 37 -5.89 -21.29 14.55
CA ASN A 37 -5.20 -22.56 14.64
C ASN A 37 -4.69 -22.98 13.25
N TRP A 38 -3.41 -23.36 13.14
CA TRP A 38 -2.81 -23.74 11.85
C TRP A 38 -3.55 -24.87 11.09
N PRO A 39 -4.06 -25.94 11.75
CA PRO A 39 -4.82 -26.98 11.06
C PRO A 39 -6.09 -26.47 10.38
N THR A 40 -6.74 -25.44 10.92
CA THR A 40 -7.97 -24.87 10.33
C THR A 40 -7.69 -23.92 9.16
N VAL A 41 -6.41 -23.60 8.91
CA VAL A 41 -5.95 -22.79 7.78
C VAL A 41 -5.32 -23.65 6.69
N ILE A 42 -4.57 -24.69 7.07
CA ILE A 42 -3.81 -25.53 6.14
C ILE A 42 -4.74 -26.25 5.16
N LEU A 43 -5.80 -26.94 5.62
CA LEU A 43 -6.65 -27.72 4.73
C LEU A 43 -7.48 -26.85 3.76
N PRO A 44 -8.11 -25.73 4.21
CA PRO A 44 -8.77 -24.78 3.31
C PRO A 44 -7.85 -24.10 2.29
N PHE A 45 -6.54 -24.08 2.53
CA PHE A 45 -5.55 -23.64 1.56
C PHE A 45 -5.10 -24.78 0.61
N LEU A 46 -4.73 -25.92 1.19
CA LEU A 46 -4.07 -27.03 0.50
C LEU A 46 -4.96 -27.61 -0.61
N PHE A 47 -6.21 -27.94 -0.32
CA PHE A 47 -7.08 -28.59 -1.31
C PHE A 47 -7.37 -27.70 -2.53
N PRO A 48 -7.75 -26.41 -2.38
CA PRO A 48 -7.84 -25.52 -3.54
C PRO A 48 -6.50 -25.32 -4.27
N ALA A 49 -5.38 -25.27 -3.55
CA ALA A 49 -4.05 -25.10 -4.15
C ALA A 49 -3.66 -26.29 -5.05
N LEU A 50 -4.17 -27.51 -4.79
CA LEU A 50 -4.01 -28.65 -5.69
C LEU A 50 -4.59 -28.39 -7.09
N GLY A 51 -5.59 -27.51 -7.23
CA GLY A 51 -6.12 -27.11 -8.53
C GLY A 51 -5.07 -26.36 -9.37
N GLY A 52 -4.22 -25.56 -8.74
CA GLY A 52 -3.05 -24.93 -9.37
C GLY A 52 -1.95 -25.94 -9.67
N LEU A 53 -1.71 -26.88 -8.75
CA LEU A 53 -0.74 -27.96 -8.96
C LEU A 53 -1.09 -28.82 -10.18
N LEU A 54 -2.37 -29.18 -10.36
CA LEU A 54 -2.83 -29.95 -11.52
C LEU A 54 -2.62 -29.18 -12.83
N PHE A 55 -2.88 -27.87 -12.84
CA PHE A 55 -2.57 -27.04 -14.01
C PHE A 55 -1.06 -27.03 -14.33
N GLY A 56 -0.23 -26.85 -13.30
CA GLY A 56 1.22 -26.94 -13.47
C GLY A 56 1.69 -28.31 -13.97
N TYR A 57 1.12 -29.37 -13.41
CA TYR A 57 1.40 -30.75 -13.79
C TYR A 57 1.13 -30.99 -15.27
N ASP A 58 0.03 -30.46 -15.80
CA ASP A 58 -0.30 -30.54 -17.22
C ASP A 58 0.81 -29.98 -18.12
N ILE A 59 1.41 -28.84 -17.74
CA ILE A 59 2.50 -28.21 -18.48
C ILE A 59 3.72 -29.14 -18.55
N GLY A 60 4.17 -29.64 -17.39
CA GLY A 60 5.36 -30.48 -17.30
C GLY A 60 5.17 -31.87 -17.92
N ALA A 61 4.02 -32.50 -17.67
CA ALA A 61 3.69 -33.83 -18.17
C ALA A 61 3.53 -33.83 -19.70
N THR A 62 2.85 -32.82 -20.25
CA THR A 62 2.65 -32.69 -21.71
C THR A 62 3.99 -32.61 -22.45
N SER A 63 4.97 -31.89 -21.90
CA SER A 63 6.31 -31.78 -22.49
C SER A 63 6.98 -33.15 -22.71
N SER A 64 6.94 -34.04 -21.72
CA SER A 64 7.51 -35.38 -21.86
C SER A 64 6.59 -36.31 -22.67
N ALA A 65 5.27 -36.13 -22.54
CA ALA A 65 4.28 -36.91 -23.26
C ALA A 65 4.36 -36.70 -24.78
N THR A 66 4.68 -35.50 -25.25
CA THR A 66 4.88 -35.23 -26.69
C THR A 66 6.04 -36.04 -27.28
N LEU A 67 7.16 -36.15 -26.57
CA LEU A 67 8.30 -36.98 -26.97
C LEU A 67 7.91 -38.46 -27.06
N SER A 68 7.22 -38.98 -26.04
CA SER A 68 6.75 -40.37 -26.01
C SER A 68 5.72 -40.64 -27.11
N LEU A 69 4.74 -39.73 -27.31
CA LEU A 69 3.64 -39.91 -28.24
C LEU A 69 4.09 -39.93 -29.71
N GLN A 70 5.11 -39.14 -30.06
CA GLN A 70 5.66 -39.09 -31.43
C GLN A 70 6.76 -40.12 -31.71
N SER A 71 7.23 -40.84 -30.68
CA SER A 71 8.27 -41.86 -30.85
C SER A 71 7.70 -43.12 -31.52
N PRO A 72 8.30 -43.62 -32.62
CA PRO A 72 7.89 -44.88 -33.24
C PRO A 72 7.99 -46.09 -32.29
N GLU A 73 8.96 -46.06 -31.38
CA GLU A 73 9.27 -47.16 -30.46
C GLU A 73 8.49 -47.05 -29.14
N LEU A 74 8.35 -45.83 -28.61
CA LEU A 74 7.84 -45.59 -27.25
C LEU A 74 6.36 -45.18 -27.23
N SER A 75 5.75 -44.80 -28.35
CA SER A 75 4.36 -44.32 -28.36
C SER A 75 3.35 -45.41 -27.97
N GLY A 76 3.62 -46.67 -28.33
CA GLY A 76 2.69 -47.77 -28.11
C GLY A 76 1.36 -47.62 -28.86
N THR A 77 1.33 -46.81 -29.93
CA THR A 77 0.15 -46.58 -30.77
C THR A 77 0.51 -46.64 -32.25
N THR A 78 -0.49 -46.86 -33.11
CA THR A 78 -0.32 -46.89 -34.57
C THR A 78 -0.41 -45.51 -35.23
N TRP A 79 -0.78 -44.48 -34.48
CA TRP A 79 -1.06 -43.12 -34.96
C TRP A 79 -0.08 -42.08 -34.37
N PHE A 80 1.14 -42.52 -34.05
CA PHE A 80 2.21 -41.68 -33.48
C PHE A 80 2.70 -40.56 -34.42
N ASN A 81 2.55 -40.73 -35.74
CA ASN A 81 3.00 -39.78 -36.75
C ASN A 81 2.04 -38.58 -36.90
N LEU A 82 2.04 -37.71 -35.88
CA LEU A 82 1.21 -36.51 -35.84
C LEU A 82 1.86 -35.37 -36.62
N SER A 83 1.09 -34.68 -37.47
CA SER A 83 1.55 -33.43 -38.10
C SER A 83 1.78 -32.34 -37.06
N ALA A 84 2.54 -31.28 -37.37
CA ALA A 84 2.79 -30.21 -36.39
C ALA A 84 1.51 -29.49 -35.97
N ILE A 85 0.51 -29.40 -36.85
CA ILE A 85 -0.83 -28.87 -36.51
C ILE A 85 -1.51 -29.78 -35.48
N GLN A 86 -1.49 -31.10 -35.71
CA GLN A 86 -2.09 -32.06 -34.77
C GLN A 86 -1.36 -32.04 -33.43
N LEU A 87 -0.03 -32.01 -33.42
CA LEU A 87 0.77 -31.88 -32.20
C LEU A 87 0.45 -30.57 -31.47
N GLY A 88 0.35 -29.45 -32.21
CA GLY A 88 -0.08 -28.16 -31.67
C GLY A 88 -1.42 -28.26 -30.95
N LEU A 89 -2.42 -28.91 -31.57
CA LEU A 89 -3.74 -29.13 -30.97
C LEU A 89 -3.68 -30.02 -29.72
N VAL A 90 -2.83 -31.05 -29.70
CA VAL A 90 -2.63 -31.92 -28.54
C VAL A 90 -2.11 -31.12 -27.36
N VAL A 91 -1.05 -30.32 -27.58
CA VAL A 91 -0.39 -29.57 -26.52
C VAL A 91 -1.31 -28.47 -26.00
N SER A 92 -1.91 -27.66 -26.89
CA SER A 92 -2.77 -26.53 -26.52
C SER A 92 -4.20 -26.92 -26.14
N GLY A 93 -4.61 -28.18 -26.32
CA GLY A 93 -5.99 -28.62 -26.12
C GLY A 93 -6.56 -28.31 -24.75
N SER A 94 -5.77 -28.44 -23.68
CA SER A 94 -6.21 -28.05 -22.32
C SER A 94 -6.35 -26.54 -22.15
N LEU A 95 -5.56 -25.74 -22.86
CA LEU A 95 -5.65 -24.28 -22.80
C LEU A 95 -6.91 -23.77 -23.50
N TYR A 96 -7.30 -24.38 -24.62
CA TYR A 96 -8.60 -24.12 -25.24
C TYR A 96 -9.76 -24.52 -24.33
N GLY A 97 -9.65 -25.66 -23.65
CA GLY A 97 -10.60 -26.06 -22.61
C GLY A 97 -10.64 -25.05 -21.45
N ALA A 98 -9.49 -24.53 -21.01
CA ALA A 98 -9.41 -23.54 -19.92
C ALA A 98 -10.01 -22.20 -20.31
N LEU A 99 -9.83 -21.77 -21.56
CA LEU A 99 -10.49 -20.60 -22.13
C LEU A 99 -12.01 -20.76 -22.12
N LEU A 100 -12.52 -21.88 -22.68
CA LEU A 100 -13.95 -22.18 -22.68
C LEU A 100 -14.51 -22.27 -21.25
N GLY A 101 -13.79 -22.93 -20.34
CA GLY A 101 -14.16 -23.06 -18.94
C GLY A 101 -14.25 -21.68 -18.27
N SER A 102 -13.30 -20.80 -18.52
CA SER A 102 -13.31 -19.43 -18.00
C SER A 102 -14.50 -18.61 -18.52
N ILE A 103 -14.88 -18.76 -19.79
CA ILE A 103 -16.05 -18.08 -20.38
C ILE A 103 -17.34 -18.59 -19.73
N LEU A 104 -17.47 -19.90 -19.55
CA LEU A 104 -18.67 -20.53 -18.97
C LEU A 104 -18.83 -20.22 -17.48
N VAL A 105 -17.72 -20.16 -16.75
CA VAL A 105 -17.71 -19.90 -15.31
C VAL A 105 -18.07 -18.47 -14.99
N TYR A 106 -17.62 -17.50 -15.78
CA TYR A 106 -17.82 -16.08 -15.52
C TYR A 106 -19.27 -15.69 -15.13
N PRO A 107 -20.34 -16.09 -15.85
CA PRO A 107 -21.72 -15.77 -15.46
C PRO A 107 -22.30 -16.69 -14.35
N ILE A 108 -21.73 -17.88 -14.14
CA ILE A 108 -22.33 -18.94 -13.30
C ILE A 108 -21.61 -19.07 -11.94
N ALA A 109 -20.40 -18.53 -11.79
CA ALA A 109 -19.54 -18.76 -10.62
C ALA A 109 -20.23 -18.40 -9.29
N ASP A 110 -20.90 -17.25 -9.24
CA ASP A 110 -21.63 -16.79 -8.06
C ASP A 110 -22.86 -17.65 -7.76
N PHE A 111 -23.44 -18.26 -8.79
CA PHE A 111 -24.51 -19.23 -8.61
C PHE A 111 -23.98 -20.56 -8.07
N LEU A 112 -22.90 -21.07 -8.65
CA LEU A 112 -22.39 -22.38 -8.29
C LEU A 112 -21.78 -22.39 -6.88
N GLY A 113 -21.06 -21.33 -6.52
CA GLY A 113 -20.29 -21.21 -5.30
C GLY A 113 -18.95 -21.95 -5.38
N ARG A 114 -17.93 -21.39 -4.73
CA ARG A 114 -16.51 -21.76 -4.93
C ARG A 114 -16.20 -23.23 -4.59
N ARG A 115 -16.83 -23.78 -3.56
CA ARG A 115 -16.66 -25.20 -3.17
C ARG A 115 -17.12 -26.16 -4.28
N ARG A 116 -18.31 -25.92 -4.83
CA ARG A 116 -18.88 -26.78 -5.89
C ARG A 116 -18.11 -26.62 -7.19
N GLU A 117 -17.67 -25.39 -7.48
CA GLU A 117 -16.77 -25.08 -8.60
C GLU A 117 -15.51 -25.95 -8.59
N LEU A 118 -14.83 -26.03 -7.45
CA LEU A 118 -13.62 -26.85 -7.29
C LEU A 118 -13.89 -28.36 -7.31
N ILE A 119 -15.03 -28.82 -6.77
CA ILE A 119 -15.43 -30.23 -6.88
C ILE A 119 -15.70 -30.59 -8.35
N MET A 120 -16.43 -29.76 -9.10
CA MET A 120 -16.64 -29.98 -10.53
C MET A 120 -15.32 -29.96 -11.31
N ALA A 121 -14.43 -29.01 -11.01
CA ALA A 121 -13.09 -28.98 -11.59
C ALA A 121 -12.33 -30.29 -11.36
N SER A 122 -12.41 -30.85 -10.14
CA SER A 122 -11.77 -32.12 -9.79
C SER A 122 -12.29 -33.30 -10.62
N VAL A 123 -13.61 -33.34 -10.86
CA VAL A 123 -14.22 -34.39 -11.69
C VAL A 123 -13.77 -34.24 -13.14
N LEU A 124 -13.73 -33.02 -13.67
CA LEU A 124 -13.28 -32.75 -15.04
C LEU A 124 -11.79 -33.04 -15.24
N TYR A 125 -10.95 -32.73 -14.25
CA TYR A 125 -9.54 -33.12 -14.25
C TYR A 125 -9.36 -34.64 -14.25
N ALA A 126 -10.08 -35.36 -13.39
CA ALA A 126 -10.00 -36.81 -13.31
C ALA A 126 -10.48 -37.47 -14.61
N LEU A 127 -11.67 -37.09 -15.10
CA LEU A 127 -12.21 -37.61 -16.36
C LEU A 127 -11.34 -37.24 -17.56
N GLY A 128 -10.91 -35.99 -17.66
CA GLY A 128 -10.04 -35.54 -18.75
C GLY A 128 -8.73 -36.30 -18.79
N GLY A 129 -8.06 -36.44 -17.64
CA GLY A 129 -6.81 -37.20 -17.51
C GLY A 129 -6.98 -38.68 -17.86
N LEU A 130 -8.05 -39.32 -17.39
CA LEU A 130 -8.34 -40.73 -17.69
C LEU A 130 -8.73 -40.95 -19.16
N ILE A 131 -9.52 -40.07 -19.75
CA ILE A 131 -9.89 -40.13 -21.18
C ILE A 131 -8.65 -39.96 -22.04
N THR A 132 -7.80 -38.98 -21.73
CA THR A 132 -6.53 -38.79 -22.43
C THR A 132 -5.62 -40.01 -22.27
N ALA A 133 -5.45 -40.53 -21.05
CA ALA A 133 -4.62 -41.71 -20.79
C ALA A 133 -5.10 -42.97 -21.52
N ASN A 134 -6.41 -43.14 -21.69
CA ASN A 134 -7.00 -44.30 -22.36
C ASN A 134 -7.36 -44.03 -23.83
N ALA A 135 -6.88 -42.93 -24.43
CA ALA A 135 -7.26 -42.58 -25.79
C ALA A 135 -6.80 -43.65 -26.81
N PRO A 136 -7.72 -44.19 -27.63
CA PRO A 136 -7.37 -45.11 -28.72
C PRO A 136 -6.94 -44.38 -29.99
N GLY A 137 -7.16 -43.06 -30.08
CA GLY A 137 -6.90 -42.24 -31.25
C GLY A 137 -6.86 -40.74 -30.92
N LEU A 138 -6.40 -39.93 -31.88
CA LEU A 138 -6.23 -38.47 -31.72
C LEU A 138 -7.51 -37.76 -31.26
N GLY A 139 -8.69 -38.08 -31.84
CA GLY A 139 -9.95 -37.40 -31.49
C GLY A 139 -10.34 -37.55 -30.01
N VAL A 140 -10.21 -38.75 -29.45
CA VAL A 140 -10.48 -39.01 -28.03
C VAL A 140 -9.44 -38.35 -27.14
N LEU A 141 -8.18 -38.35 -27.58
CA LEU A 141 -7.11 -37.64 -26.88
C LEU A 141 -7.43 -36.15 -26.78
N LEU A 142 -7.78 -35.49 -27.88
CA LEU A 142 -8.15 -34.07 -27.92
C LEU A 142 -9.39 -33.76 -27.07
N ALA A 143 -10.41 -34.62 -27.11
CA ALA A 143 -11.59 -34.48 -26.25
C ALA A 143 -11.22 -34.55 -24.75
N GLY A 144 -10.34 -35.48 -24.36
CA GLY A 144 -9.82 -35.57 -23.00
C GLY A 144 -9.02 -34.32 -22.59
N ARG A 145 -8.18 -33.80 -23.49
CA ARG A 145 -7.42 -32.55 -23.28
C ARG A 145 -8.36 -31.37 -23.05
N LEU A 146 -9.38 -31.20 -23.89
CA LEU A 146 -10.39 -30.14 -23.74
C LEU A 146 -11.15 -30.27 -22.41
N LEU A 147 -11.55 -31.49 -22.03
CA LEU A 147 -12.27 -31.74 -20.79
C LEU A 147 -11.41 -31.44 -19.55
N TYR A 148 -10.14 -31.85 -19.58
CA TYR A 148 -9.16 -31.50 -18.55
C TYR A 148 -9.01 -29.97 -18.44
N GLY A 149 -8.95 -29.30 -19.60
CA GLY A 149 -8.91 -27.86 -19.71
C GLY A 149 -10.09 -27.13 -19.08
N LEU A 150 -11.32 -27.63 -19.26
CA LEU A 150 -12.49 -27.07 -18.57
C LEU A 150 -12.30 -27.09 -17.04
N GLY A 151 -11.67 -28.16 -16.53
CA GLY A 151 -11.23 -28.26 -15.13
C GLY A 151 -10.22 -27.18 -14.74
N ILE A 152 -9.22 -26.90 -15.58
CA ILE A 152 -8.27 -25.78 -15.38
C ILE A 152 -9.01 -24.46 -15.24
N GLY A 153 -9.93 -24.15 -16.15
CA GLY A 153 -10.72 -22.91 -16.11
C GLY A 153 -11.44 -22.75 -14.77
N LEU A 154 -12.24 -23.74 -14.37
CA LEU A 154 -12.96 -23.74 -13.09
C LEU A 154 -12.04 -23.62 -11.88
N ALA A 155 -10.94 -24.37 -11.83
CA ALA A 155 -10.02 -24.33 -10.70
C ALA A 155 -9.29 -22.98 -10.59
N MET A 156 -8.95 -22.35 -11.71
CA MET A 156 -8.20 -21.09 -11.71
C MET A 156 -9.03 -19.90 -11.26
N HIS A 157 -10.36 -19.94 -11.42
CA HIS A 157 -11.30 -18.98 -10.81
C HIS A 157 -11.64 -19.34 -9.36
N GLY A 158 -12.05 -20.59 -9.10
CA GLY A 158 -12.57 -21.01 -7.80
C GLY A 158 -11.54 -21.05 -6.67
N ALA A 159 -10.30 -21.49 -6.95
CA ALA A 159 -9.28 -21.68 -5.91
C ALA A 159 -8.84 -20.38 -5.19
N PRO A 160 -8.41 -19.32 -5.91
CA PRO A 160 -7.96 -18.09 -5.24
C PRO A 160 -9.09 -17.40 -4.49
N LEU A 161 -10.33 -17.48 -5.00
CA LEU A 161 -11.51 -16.94 -4.32
C LEU A 161 -11.85 -17.73 -3.05
N TYR A 162 -11.85 -19.06 -3.11
CA TYR A 162 -12.09 -19.88 -1.93
C TYR A 162 -11.04 -19.62 -0.85
N ILE A 163 -9.76 -19.57 -1.21
CA ILE A 163 -8.67 -19.25 -0.28
C ILE A 163 -8.91 -17.87 0.35
N ALA A 164 -9.14 -16.84 -0.47
CA ALA A 164 -9.34 -15.47 0.01
C ALA A 164 -10.56 -15.31 0.92
N GLU A 165 -11.65 -16.02 0.63
CA GLU A 165 -12.90 -15.95 1.39
C GLU A 165 -12.90 -16.77 2.68
N THR A 166 -12.00 -17.76 2.80
CA THR A 166 -11.95 -18.67 3.96
C THR A 166 -10.79 -18.41 4.91
N CYS A 167 -9.68 -17.83 4.45
CA CYS A 167 -8.53 -17.53 5.31
C CYS A 167 -8.75 -16.34 6.28
N PRO A 168 -8.00 -16.28 7.39
CA PRO A 168 -7.91 -15.08 8.24
C PRO A 168 -7.40 -13.87 7.45
N SER A 169 -7.86 -12.68 7.83
CA SER A 169 -7.54 -11.44 7.12
C SER A 169 -6.04 -11.11 7.12
N GLN A 170 -5.31 -11.50 8.18
CA GLN A 170 -3.89 -11.19 8.39
C GLN A 170 -2.95 -11.90 7.41
N ILE A 171 -3.31 -13.11 6.96
CA ILE A 171 -2.45 -13.96 6.13
C ILE A 171 -3.00 -14.19 4.71
N ARG A 172 -4.10 -13.52 4.37
CA ARG A 172 -4.82 -13.69 3.10
C ARG A 172 -3.93 -13.52 1.88
N GLY A 173 -3.17 -12.42 1.82
CA GLY A 173 -2.29 -12.11 0.69
C GLY A 173 -1.22 -13.18 0.49
N THR A 174 -0.63 -13.65 1.59
CA THR A 174 0.39 -14.70 1.59
C THR A 174 -0.15 -16.02 1.06
N LEU A 175 -1.31 -16.47 1.54
CA LEU A 175 -1.91 -17.73 1.09
C LEU A 175 -2.36 -17.68 -0.37
N VAL A 176 -2.92 -16.56 -0.83
CA VAL A 176 -3.28 -16.42 -2.25
C VAL A 176 -2.03 -16.48 -3.13
N SER A 177 -0.93 -15.84 -2.72
CA SER A 177 0.35 -15.86 -3.46
C SER A 177 1.05 -17.23 -3.40
N LEU A 178 0.88 -17.97 -2.30
CA LEU A 178 1.46 -19.32 -2.14
C LEU A 178 0.85 -20.34 -3.12
N LYS A 179 -0.33 -20.07 -3.68
CA LYS A 179 -0.95 -20.90 -4.73
C LYS A 179 -0.06 -20.96 -5.99
N GLU A 180 0.56 -19.85 -6.39
CA GLU A 180 1.44 -19.81 -7.56
C GLU A 180 2.64 -20.76 -7.40
N LEU A 181 3.12 -20.92 -6.17
CA LEU A 181 4.15 -21.89 -5.81
C LEU A 181 3.68 -23.33 -6.07
N PHE A 182 2.41 -23.65 -5.86
CA PHE A 182 1.82 -24.95 -6.20
C PHE A 182 1.74 -25.18 -7.71
N ILE A 183 1.51 -24.15 -8.52
CA ILE A 183 1.57 -24.26 -9.99
C ILE A 183 2.99 -24.65 -10.41
N VAL A 184 4.01 -23.97 -9.89
CA VAL A 184 5.41 -24.28 -10.24
C VAL A 184 5.83 -25.66 -9.73
N LEU A 185 5.39 -26.05 -8.53
CA LEU A 185 5.57 -27.40 -8.01
C LEU A 185 4.92 -28.44 -8.93
N GLY A 186 3.72 -28.16 -9.44
CA GLY A 186 3.05 -28.98 -10.44
C GLY A 186 3.90 -29.20 -11.68
N ILE A 187 4.47 -28.12 -12.25
CA ILE A 187 5.36 -28.21 -13.43
C ILE A 187 6.53 -29.15 -13.16
N LEU A 188 7.18 -28.99 -12.01
CA LEU A 188 8.29 -29.84 -11.59
C LEU A 188 7.85 -31.31 -11.46
N LEU A 189 6.71 -31.59 -10.82
CA LEU A 189 6.18 -32.95 -10.70
C LEU A 189 5.83 -33.56 -12.07
N GLY A 190 5.31 -32.76 -12.99
CA GLY A 190 5.04 -33.18 -14.36
C GLY A 190 6.32 -33.58 -15.12
N TYR A 191 7.38 -32.77 -15.02
CA TYR A 191 8.69 -33.13 -15.59
C TYR A 191 9.29 -34.35 -14.90
N PHE A 192 9.12 -34.49 -13.59
CA PHE A 192 9.63 -35.62 -12.83
C PHE A 192 8.94 -36.92 -13.27
N VAL A 193 7.60 -36.97 -13.26
CA VAL A 193 6.85 -38.13 -13.74
C VAL A 193 7.18 -38.42 -15.21
N GLY A 194 7.31 -37.38 -16.03
CA GLY A 194 7.77 -37.48 -17.41
C GLY A 194 9.11 -38.21 -17.52
N SER A 195 10.11 -37.78 -16.74
CA SER A 195 11.44 -38.41 -16.74
C SER A 195 11.44 -39.87 -16.24
N PHE A 196 10.50 -40.27 -15.38
CA PHE A 196 10.39 -41.67 -14.93
C PHE A 196 9.66 -42.57 -15.93
N GLN A 197 8.71 -42.02 -16.67
CA GLN A 197 7.83 -42.79 -17.57
C GLN A 197 8.26 -42.74 -19.04
N ILE A 198 9.28 -41.93 -19.39
CA ILE A 198 9.70 -41.70 -20.77
C ILE A 198 10.18 -42.97 -21.48
N ASP A 199 10.85 -43.88 -20.76
CA ASP A 199 11.41 -45.12 -21.32
C ASP A 199 10.38 -46.27 -21.38
N VAL A 200 9.14 -46.03 -20.91
CA VAL A 200 8.06 -47.02 -20.93
C VAL A 200 7.28 -46.92 -22.24
N VAL A 201 7.02 -48.06 -22.89
CA VAL A 201 6.14 -48.11 -24.08
C VAL A 201 4.72 -47.68 -23.69
N GLY A 202 4.20 -46.66 -24.36
CA GLY A 202 2.94 -46.01 -24.00
C GLY A 202 3.05 -45.11 -22.76
N GLY A 203 4.26 -44.69 -22.37
CA GLY A 203 4.54 -43.88 -21.18
C GLY A 203 3.69 -42.61 -21.04
N TRP A 204 3.37 -41.95 -22.16
CA TRP A 204 2.49 -40.79 -22.21
C TRP A 204 1.11 -41.03 -21.58
N ARG A 205 0.59 -42.27 -21.61
CA ARG A 205 -0.68 -42.64 -20.97
C ARG A 205 -0.60 -42.47 -19.45
N TYR A 206 0.50 -42.94 -18.85
CA TYR A 206 0.74 -42.78 -17.41
C TYR A 206 1.00 -41.33 -17.03
N MET A 207 1.73 -40.59 -17.86
CA MET A 207 1.99 -39.16 -17.65
C MET A 207 0.68 -38.36 -17.53
N PHE A 208 -0.33 -38.62 -18.37
CA PHE A 208 -1.64 -37.98 -18.21
C PHE A 208 -2.53 -38.63 -17.13
N GLY A 209 -2.44 -39.96 -16.93
CA GLY A 209 -3.28 -40.68 -15.97
C GLY A 209 -3.00 -40.33 -14.51
N VAL A 210 -1.75 -40.03 -14.15
CA VAL A 210 -1.32 -39.72 -12.76
C VAL A 210 -2.00 -38.46 -12.19
N SER A 211 -2.53 -37.56 -13.03
CA SER A 211 -3.30 -36.42 -12.53
C SER A 211 -4.64 -36.82 -11.90
N ALA A 212 -5.22 -37.97 -12.25
CA ALA A 212 -6.55 -38.37 -11.78
C ALA A 212 -6.60 -38.67 -10.27
N PRO A 213 -5.66 -39.43 -9.66
CA PRO A 213 -5.59 -39.57 -8.20
C PRO A 213 -5.48 -38.24 -7.45
N VAL A 214 -4.65 -37.31 -7.94
CA VAL A 214 -4.48 -35.99 -7.32
C VAL A 214 -5.75 -35.15 -7.44
N ALA A 215 -6.45 -35.23 -8.58
CA ALA A 215 -7.75 -34.61 -8.77
C ALA A 215 -8.81 -35.19 -7.82
N LEU A 216 -8.87 -36.51 -7.64
CA LEU A 216 -9.78 -37.14 -6.67
C LEU A 216 -9.47 -36.72 -5.23
N LEU A 217 -8.19 -36.62 -4.86
CA LEU A 217 -7.78 -36.10 -3.55
C LEU A 217 -8.27 -34.66 -3.35
N MET A 218 -8.12 -33.80 -4.36
CA MET A 218 -8.68 -32.44 -4.34
C MET A 218 -10.20 -32.47 -4.16
N GLY A 219 -10.92 -33.28 -4.93
CA GLY A 219 -12.39 -33.37 -4.88
C GLY A 219 -12.91 -33.85 -3.53
N LEU A 220 -12.34 -34.93 -2.98
CA LEU A 220 -12.68 -35.47 -1.67
C LEU A 220 -12.31 -34.48 -0.54
N GLY A 221 -11.17 -33.82 -0.66
CA GLY A 221 -10.76 -32.76 0.26
C GLY A 221 -11.74 -31.60 0.27
N MET A 222 -12.09 -31.07 -0.91
CA MET A 222 -13.09 -30.01 -1.04
C MET A 222 -14.50 -30.46 -0.61
N TRP A 223 -14.83 -31.75 -0.72
CA TRP A 223 -16.07 -32.30 -0.18
C TRP A 223 -16.11 -32.24 1.35
N SER A 224 -14.98 -32.44 2.03
CA SER A 224 -14.90 -32.37 3.50
C SER A 224 -14.99 -30.94 4.06
N LEU A 225 -14.61 -29.94 3.25
CA LEU A 225 -14.57 -28.54 3.67
C LEU A 225 -15.94 -27.85 3.61
N PRO A 226 -16.19 -26.83 4.45
CA PRO A 226 -17.43 -26.06 4.40
C PRO A 226 -17.49 -25.13 3.17
N PRO A 227 -18.69 -24.71 2.73
CA PRO A 227 -18.82 -23.63 1.75
C PRO A 227 -18.27 -22.31 2.29
N SER A 228 -17.93 -21.39 1.39
CA SER A 228 -17.48 -20.04 1.76
C SER A 228 -18.56 -19.31 2.58
N PRO A 229 -18.25 -18.80 3.78
CA PRO A 229 -19.19 -18.00 4.58
C PRO A 229 -19.66 -16.76 3.82
N ARG A 230 -18.74 -16.07 3.11
CA ARG A 230 -19.07 -14.91 2.28
C ARG A 230 -20.06 -15.25 1.18
N TRP A 231 -19.89 -16.39 0.52
CA TRP A 231 -20.82 -16.83 -0.53
C TRP A 231 -22.22 -17.15 0.03
N LEU A 232 -22.32 -17.79 1.20
CA LEU A 232 -23.60 -18.04 1.85
C LEU A 232 -24.35 -16.73 2.18
N LEU A 233 -23.63 -15.73 2.70
CA LEU A 233 -24.20 -14.41 2.99
C LEU A 233 -24.56 -13.64 1.71
N LEU A 234 -23.80 -13.83 0.62
CA LEU A 234 -24.16 -13.28 -0.69
C LEU A 234 -25.48 -13.88 -1.21
N ARG A 235 -25.71 -15.19 -1.02
CA ARG A 235 -26.99 -15.81 -1.37
C ARG A 235 -28.15 -15.27 -0.57
N ALA A 236 -27.94 -15.01 0.72
CA ALA A 236 -28.92 -14.37 1.58
C ALA A 236 -29.24 -12.94 1.09
N ALA A 237 -28.21 -12.15 0.76
CA ALA A 237 -28.38 -10.79 0.23
C ALA A 237 -29.11 -10.77 -1.13
N GLN A 238 -28.92 -11.80 -1.97
CA GLN A 238 -29.63 -11.99 -3.24
C GLN A 238 -31.10 -12.43 -3.08
N GLY A 239 -31.57 -12.70 -1.86
CA GLY A 239 -32.94 -13.19 -1.61
C GLY A 239 -33.19 -14.64 -2.04
N LYS A 240 -32.15 -15.45 -2.24
CA LYS A 240 -32.25 -16.84 -2.76
C LYS A 240 -32.49 -17.90 -1.67
N GLY A 241 -33.24 -17.53 -0.63
CA GLY A 241 -33.65 -18.40 0.48
C GLY A 241 -33.79 -17.64 1.80
N SER A 242 -34.06 -18.36 2.89
CA SER A 242 -34.25 -17.78 4.21
C SER A 242 -32.94 -17.16 4.72
N LEU A 243 -32.99 -15.88 5.12
CA LEU A 243 -31.86 -15.15 5.69
C LEU A 243 -31.27 -15.89 6.91
N GLN A 244 -32.15 -16.42 7.76
CA GLN A 244 -31.75 -17.08 9.00
C GLN A 244 -30.97 -18.37 8.72
N ASP A 245 -31.45 -19.19 7.78
CA ASP A 245 -30.79 -20.45 7.40
C ASP A 245 -29.39 -20.21 6.80
N TYR A 246 -29.23 -19.19 5.95
CA TYR A 246 -27.92 -18.84 5.40
C TYR A 246 -26.97 -18.25 6.45
N LYS A 247 -27.46 -17.42 7.38
CA LYS A 247 -26.65 -16.91 8.49
C LYS A 247 -26.18 -18.04 9.39
N GLU A 248 -27.05 -19.00 9.74
CA GLU A 248 -26.70 -20.18 10.53
C GLU A 248 -25.65 -21.05 9.83
N LYS A 249 -25.84 -21.32 8.53
CA LYS A 249 -24.84 -22.06 7.73
C LYS A 249 -23.51 -21.31 7.64
N ALA A 250 -23.54 -19.98 7.54
CA ALA A 250 -22.33 -19.16 7.52
C ALA A 250 -21.60 -19.20 8.87
N MET A 251 -22.34 -19.15 10.00
CA MET A 251 -21.80 -19.32 11.36
C MET A 251 -21.14 -20.69 11.53
N LEU A 252 -21.81 -21.77 11.09
CA LEU A 252 -21.26 -23.13 11.14
C LEU A 252 -20.04 -23.32 10.23
N ALA A 253 -20.01 -22.64 9.08
CA ALA A 253 -18.86 -22.66 8.18
C ALA A 253 -17.67 -21.91 8.81
N LEU A 254 -17.91 -20.71 9.34
CA LEU A 254 -16.88 -19.87 9.94
C LEU A 254 -16.30 -20.53 11.22
N SER A 255 -17.15 -21.13 12.05
CA SER A 255 -16.72 -21.85 13.26
C SER A 255 -15.76 -22.99 12.93
N LYS A 256 -16.06 -23.79 11.89
CA LYS A 256 -15.16 -24.84 11.38
C LYS A 256 -13.85 -24.30 10.81
N LEU A 257 -13.89 -23.17 10.09
CA LEU A 257 -12.71 -22.56 9.46
C LEU A 257 -11.82 -21.82 10.47
N ARG A 258 -12.35 -21.38 11.60
CA ARG A 258 -11.61 -20.67 12.66
C ARG A 258 -11.29 -21.54 13.87
N GLY A 259 -11.87 -22.74 13.97
CA GLY A 259 -11.70 -23.62 15.13
C GLY A 259 -12.35 -23.08 16.40
N ARG A 260 -13.39 -22.24 16.27
CA ARG A 260 -14.11 -21.60 17.37
C ARG A 260 -15.48 -22.23 17.58
N PRO A 261 -16.04 -22.22 18.79
CA PRO A 261 -17.40 -22.70 19.01
C PRO A 261 -18.42 -21.85 18.23
N PRO A 262 -19.51 -22.47 17.72
CA PRO A 262 -20.62 -21.73 17.12
C PRO A 262 -21.27 -20.80 18.16
N GLY A 263 -21.54 -19.54 17.80
CA GLY A 263 -22.10 -18.52 18.69
C GLY A 263 -21.08 -17.62 19.41
N ASP A 264 -19.81 -17.64 19.00
CA ASP A 264 -18.82 -16.65 19.44
C ASP A 264 -19.25 -15.24 19.01
N LYS A 265 -19.38 -14.31 19.97
CA LYS A 265 -19.80 -12.90 19.73
C LYS A 265 -18.97 -12.22 18.64
N LEU A 266 -17.67 -12.56 18.52
CA LEU A 266 -16.80 -12.02 17.47
C LEU A 266 -17.16 -12.56 16.09
N SER A 267 -17.48 -13.86 15.99
CA SER A 267 -17.88 -14.51 14.73
C SER A 267 -19.24 -14.02 14.26
N GLU A 268 -20.17 -13.78 15.19
CA GLU A 268 -21.49 -13.19 14.91
C GLU A 268 -21.37 -11.76 14.37
N ARG A 269 -20.57 -10.91 15.03
CA ARG A 269 -20.28 -9.55 14.54
C ARG A 269 -19.69 -9.56 13.13
N GLN A 270 -18.69 -10.41 12.89
CA GLN A 270 -18.06 -10.54 11.57
C GLN A 270 -19.05 -10.95 10.47
N ILE A 271 -20.00 -11.85 10.78
CA ILE A 271 -21.04 -12.27 9.85
C ILE A 271 -22.02 -11.14 9.57
N GLU A 272 -22.43 -10.39 10.59
CA GLU A 272 -23.34 -9.27 10.42
C GLU A 272 -22.71 -8.17 9.56
N ASP A 273 -21.47 -7.78 9.87
CA ASP A 273 -20.71 -6.78 9.11
C ASP A 273 -20.53 -7.21 7.65
N THR A 274 -20.18 -8.48 7.42
CA THR A 274 -20.05 -9.04 6.08
C THR A 274 -21.39 -9.02 5.34
N TYR A 275 -22.49 -9.39 6.00
CA TYR A 275 -23.82 -9.37 5.40
C TYR A 275 -24.28 -7.96 5.03
N VAL A 276 -24.12 -6.99 5.93
CA VAL A 276 -24.45 -5.58 5.67
C VAL A 276 -23.63 -5.04 4.49
N SER A 277 -22.33 -5.35 4.44
CA SER A 277 -21.47 -4.95 3.31
C SER A 277 -21.96 -5.54 1.98
N LEU A 278 -22.30 -6.84 1.94
CA LEU A 278 -22.77 -7.51 0.74
C LEU A 278 -24.16 -7.02 0.31
N LYS A 279 -25.05 -6.77 1.26
CA LYS A 279 -26.39 -6.23 0.99
C LYS A 279 -26.32 -4.82 0.43
N SER A 280 -25.42 -3.97 0.95
CA SER A 280 -25.20 -2.63 0.39
C SER A 280 -24.63 -2.68 -1.03
N ALA A 281 -23.67 -3.58 -1.29
CA ALA A 281 -23.10 -3.80 -2.62
C ALA A 281 -24.15 -4.34 -3.62
N TYR A 282 -25.03 -5.24 -3.17
CA TYR A 282 -26.10 -5.81 -4.00
C TYR A 282 -27.24 -4.82 -4.25
N ALA A 283 -27.69 -4.08 -3.22
CA ALA A 283 -28.72 -3.05 -3.38
C ALA A 283 -28.27 -1.89 -4.28
N GLY A 284 -26.95 -1.66 -4.38
CA GLY A 284 -26.33 -0.72 -5.31
C GLY A 284 -26.00 -1.30 -6.70
N GLN A 285 -26.56 -2.45 -7.11
CA GLN A 285 -26.29 -3.07 -8.43
C GLN A 285 -26.80 -2.32 -9.67
N GLU A 286 -27.18 -1.05 -9.55
CA GLU A 286 -27.10 -0.11 -10.69
C GLU A 286 -25.65 0.29 -11.04
N SER A 287 -24.64 -0.13 -10.26
CA SER A 287 -23.25 0.39 -10.35
C SER A 287 -22.20 -0.53 -10.96
N GLU A 288 -22.51 -1.79 -11.32
CA GLU A 288 -21.59 -2.50 -12.22
C GLU A 288 -21.80 -1.96 -13.63
N GLY A 289 -20.73 -1.51 -14.27
CA GLY A 289 -20.78 -0.91 -15.61
C GLY A 289 -21.40 -1.79 -16.71
N SER A 290 -21.11 -1.52 -17.97
CA SER A 290 -21.13 -2.53 -19.06
C SER A 290 -19.74 -3.15 -19.24
N LEU A 291 -19.61 -4.38 -19.78
CA LEU A 291 -18.29 -4.91 -20.18
C LEU A 291 -17.61 -3.95 -21.17
N LEU A 292 -18.42 -3.23 -21.95
CA LEU A 292 -17.98 -2.18 -22.87
C LEU A 292 -17.34 -0.98 -22.16
N GLU A 293 -17.67 -0.73 -20.89
CA GLU A 293 -17.04 0.36 -20.13
C GLU A 293 -15.59 0.09 -19.78
N VAL A 294 -15.15 -1.18 -19.77
CA VAL A 294 -13.72 -1.48 -19.64
C VAL A 294 -12.93 -0.91 -20.82
N PHE A 295 -13.58 -0.80 -21.98
CA PHE A 295 -12.99 -0.23 -23.20
C PHE A 295 -13.19 1.29 -23.32
N GLN A 296 -13.56 1.98 -22.24
CA GLN A 296 -13.78 3.43 -22.22
C GLN A 296 -12.95 4.13 -21.15
N GLY A 297 -12.52 5.36 -21.47
CA GLY A 297 -11.92 6.29 -20.51
C GLY A 297 -10.70 5.72 -19.75
N PRO A 298 -10.60 5.96 -18.42
CA PRO A 298 -9.49 5.45 -17.60
C PRO A 298 -9.40 3.92 -17.53
N SER A 299 -10.53 3.20 -17.65
CA SER A 299 -10.54 1.74 -17.64
C SER A 299 -9.86 1.16 -18.89
N LEU A 300 -9.95 1.84 -20.03
CA LEU A 300 -9.24 1.43 -21.25
C LEU A 300 -7.73 1.53 -21.06
N LYS A 301 -7.24 2.61 -20.44
CA LYS A 301 -5.81 2.74 -20.10
C LYS A 301 -5.35 1.61 -19.17
N ALA A 302 -6.17 1.29 -18.16
CA ALA A 302 -5.90 0.17 -17.26
C ALA A 302 -5.87 -1.18 -17.99
N PHE A 303 -6.79 -1.40 -18.93
CA PHE A 303 -6.81 -2.61 -19.76
C PHE A 303 -5.63 -2.69 -20.73
N ILE A 304 -5.24 -1.57 -21.35
CA ILE A 304 -4.05 -1.51 -22.20
C ILE A 304 -2.81 -1.91 -21.40
N ILE A 305 -2.64 -1.38 -20.19
CA ILE A 305 -1.47 -1.69 -19.34
C ILE A 305 -1.54 -3.13 -18.82
N GLY A 306 -2.59 -3.47 -18.05
CA GLY A 306 -2.71 -4.77 -17.38
C GLY A 306 -2.97 -5.92 -18.35
N GLY A 307 -3.92 -5.74 -19.28
CA GLY A 307 -4.19 -6.71 -20.34
C GLY A 307 -3.02 -6.85 -21.31
N GLY A 308 -2.31 -5.76 -21.63
CA GLY A 308 -1.10 -5.78 -22.44
C GLY A 308 0.05 -6.56 -21.77
N LEU A 309 0.28 -6.36 -20.47
CA LEU A 309 1.26 -7.15 -19.70
C LEU A 309 0.91 -8.64 -19.72
N VAL A 310 -0.35 -9.00 -19.50
CA VAL A 310 -0.80 -10.39 -19.55
C VAL A 310 -0.68 -10.99 -20.94
N LEU A 311 -0.97 -10.21 -21.99
CA LEU A 311 -0.76 -10.63 -23.38
C LEU A 311 0.71 -10.91 -23.64
N PHE A 312 1.60 -9.94 -23.37
CA PHE A 312 3.05 -10.07 -23.56
C PHE A 312 3.65 -11.21 -22.75
N GLN A 313 3.17 -11.44 -21.53
CA GLN A 313 3.54 -12.60 -20.73
C GLN A 313 3.30 -13.93 -21.47
N GLN A 314 2.25 -14.06 -22.27
CA GLN A 314 2.00 -15.28 -23.04
C GLN A 314 2.73 -15.29 -24.39
N ILE A 315 2.68 -14.19 -25.16
CA ILE A 315 3.21 -14.14 -26.53
C ILE A 315 4.74 -14.07 -26.61
N THR A 316 5.42 -13.74 -25.51
CA THR A 316 6.88 -13.92 -25.38
C THR A 316 7.30 -15.39 -25.31
N GLY A 317 6.34 -16.31 -25.26
CA GLY A 317 6.51 -17.73 -25.58
C GLY A 317 6.72 -18.65 -24.38
N GLN A 318 6.73 -18.16 -23.15
CA GLN A 318 7.24 -18.98 -22.04
C GLN A 318 6.39 -20.20 -21.70
N PRO A 319 5.07 -20.08 -21.53
CA PRO A 319 4.24 -21.25 -21.32
C PRO A 319 4.49 -22.30 -22.40
N SER A 320 4.57 -21.89 -23.66
CA SER A 320 4.83 -22.76 -24.81
C SER A 320 6.23 -23.41 -24.73
N VAL A 321 7.27 -22.66 -24.38
CA VAL A 321 8.62 -23.21 -24.18
C VAL A 321 8.63 -24.27 -23.07
N LEU A 322 7.84 -24.09 -22.00
CA LEU A 322 7.72 -25.10 -20.94
C LEU A 322 6.93 -26.34 -21.40
N TYR A 323 5.86 -26.15 -22.19
CA TYR A 323 5.09 -27.22 -22.81
C TYR A 323 5.89 -28.03 -23.85
N TYR A 324 6.89 -27.42 -24.48
CA TYR A 324 7.78 -28.05 -25.48
C TYR A 324 9.22 -28.23 -24.97
N ALA A 325 9.46 -28.15 -23.67
CA ALA A 325 10.82 -28.18 -23.12
C ALA A 325 11.60 -29.44 -23.53
N GLY A 326 10.97 -30.61 -23.44
CA GLY A 326 11.52 -31.89 -23.88
C GLY A 326 11.90 -31.88 -25.37
N PRO A 327 10.94 -31.63 -26.29
CA PRO A 327 11.23 -31.50 -27.72
C PRO A 327 12.28 -30.44 -28.08
N ILE A 328 12.30 -29.31 -27.39
CA ILE A 328 13.34 -28.28 -27.58
C ILE A 328 14.71 -28.87 -27.22
N LEU A 329 14.85 -29.43 -26.02
CA LEU A 329 16.10 -30.02 -25.54
C LEU A 329 16.58 -31.20 -26.38
N GLN A 330 15.66 -32.02 -26.88
CA GLN A 330 16.00 -33.12 -27.79
C GLN A 330 16.63 -32.60 -29.08
N THR A 331 16.01 -31.56 -29.68
CA THR A 331 16.58 -30.90 -30.86
C THR A 331 17.84 -30.07 -30.58
N ALA A 332 18.13 -29.75 -29.31
CA ALA A 332 19.33 -29.06 -28.87
C ALA A 332 20.50 -30.02 -28.55
N GLY A 333 20.42 -31.30 -28.93
CA GLY A 333 21.53 -32.25 -28.80
C GLY A 333 21.46 -33.20 -27.60
N PHE A 334 20.40 -33.17 -26.80
CA PHE A 334 20.07 -34.25 -25.86
C PHE A 334 19.25 -35.32 -26.60
N SER A 335 19.90 -36.05 -27.52
CA SER A 335 19.23 -36.92 -28.49
C SER A 335 18.35 -38.01 -27.86
N ALA A 336 18.77 -38.54 -26.70
CA ALA A 336 17.96 -39.47 -25.92
C ALA A 336 16.81 -38.73 -25.22
N ALA A 337 15.58 -39.24 -25.37
CA ALA A 337 14.40 -38.67 -24.73
C ALA A 337 14.53 -38.65 -23.19
N SER A 338 15.22 -39.63 -22.61
CA SER A 338 15.54 -39.70 -21.18
C SER A 338 16.46 -38.55 -20.74
N ASP A 339 17.46 -38.18 -21.52
CA ASP A 339 18.34 -37.06 -21.19
C ASP A 339 17.62 -35.71 -21.32
N ALA A 340 16.82 -35.51 -22.37
CA ALA A 340 16.04 -34.29 -22.56
C ALA A 340 15.00 -34.08 -21.43
N THR A 341 14.34 -35.14 -20.97
CA THR A 341 13.36 -35.07 -19.88
C THR A 341 14.03 -34.83 -18.51
N ARG A 342 15.20 -35.44 -18.25
CA ARG A 342 16.00 -35.14 -17.03
C ARG A 342 16.43 -33.68 -16.96
N VAL A 343 16.85 -33.09 -18.08
CA VAL A 343 17.21 -31.66 -18.13
C VAL A 343 15.96 -30.77 -17.94
N SER A 344 14.79 -31.21 -18.41
CA SER A 344 13.52 -30.51 -18.12
C SER A 344 13.22 -30.45 -16.60
N VAL A 345 13.57 -31.49 -15.84
CA VAL A 345 13.48 -31.47 -14.36
C VAL A 345 14.37 -30.38 -13.76
N VAL A 346 15.59 -30.19 -14.27
CA VAL A 346 16.50 -29.12 -13.84
C VAL A 346 15.87 -27.74 -14.08
N ILE A 347 15.21 -27.54 -15.23
CA ILE A 347 14.46 -26.31 -15.52
C ILE A 347 13.34 -26.10 -14.50
N GLY A 348 12.60 -27.17 -14.15
CA GLY A 348 11.56 -27.13 -13.12
C GLY A 348 12.07 -26.75 -11.73
N VAL A 349 13.18 -27.35 -11.28
CA VAL A 349 13.82 -27.05 -9.99
C VAL A 349 14.29 -25.60 -9.96
N PHE A 350 14.96 -25.16 -11.02
CA PHE A 350 15.42 -23.78 -11.12
C PHE A 350 14.25 -22.77 -11.12
N LYS A 351 13.16 -23.08 -11.83
CA LYS A 351 11.93 -22.27 -11.81
C LYS A 351 11.36 -22.16 -10.40
N LEU A 352 11.33 -23.25 -9.65
CA LEU A 352 10.85 -23.27 -8.26
C LEU A 352 11.71 -22.37 -7.35
N LEU A 353 13.03 -22.47 -7.47
CA LEU A 353 13.99 -21.62 -6.73
C LEU A 353 13.80 -20.14 -7.08
N MET A 354 13.70 -19.80 -8.37
CA MET A 354 13.49 -18.43 -8.80
C MET A 354 12.13 -17.88 -8.39
N THR A 355 11.11 -18.73 -8.25
CA THR A 355 9.79 -18.34 -7.73
C THR A 355 9.89 -17.92 -6.27
N TRP A 356 10.65 -18.67 -5.47
CA TRP A 356 10.94 -18.30 -4.08
C TRP A 356 11.67 -16.95 -3.99
N VAL A 357 12.72 -16.75 -4.80
CA VAL A 357 13.46 -15.48 -4.84
C VAL A 357 12.56 -14.32 -5.23
N ALA A 358 11.72 -14.52 -6.26
CA ALA A 358 10.81 -13.48 -6.74
C ALA A 358 9.82 -13.05 -5.65
N VAL A 359 9.23 -14.00 -4.91
CA VAL A 359 8.32 -13.69 -3.78
C VAL A 359 9.02 -12.88 -2.70
N LEU A 360 10.28 -13.18 -2.38
CA LEU A 360 11.04 -12.46 -1.36
C LEU A 360 11.52 -11.07 -1.80
N LYS A 361 11.70 -10.83 -3.11
CA LYS A 361 12.34 -9.62 -3.64
C LYS A 361 11.40 -8.63 -4.33
N VAL A 362 10.18 -9.04 -4.66
CA VAL A 362 9.24 -8.20 -5.44
C VAL A 362 8.89 -6.88 -4.74
N ASP A 363 8.93 -6.84 -3.40
CA ASP A 363 8.58 -5.64 -2.63
C ASP A 363 9.76 -4.66 -2.46
N ASP A 364 11.01 -5.11 -2.62
CA ASP A 364 12.21 -4.29 -2.39
C ASP A 364 12.51 -3.35 -3.57
N LEU A 365 12.39 -3.83 -4.82
CA LEU A 365 13.03 -3.20 -5.99
C LEU A 365 12.07 -2.40 -6.91
N GLY A 366 10.76 -2.41 -6.65
CA GLY A 366 9.76 -1.74 -7.50
C GLY A 366 9.38 -2.55 -8.74
N ARG A 367 8.22 -2.24 -9.34
CA ARG A 367 7.58 -3.13 -10.34
C ARG A 367 8.14 -2.90 -11.74
N ARG A 368 8.37 -1.65 -12.13
CA ARG A 368 8.86 -1.29 -13.47
C ARG A 368 10.34 -1.66 -13.67
N PRO A 369 11.28 -1.43 -12.72
CA PRO A 369 12.66 -1.90 -12.85
C PRO A 369 12.77 -3.42 -13.01
N LEU A 370 12.01 -4.18 -12.23
CA LEU A 370 11.99 -5.65 -12.32
C LEU A 370 11.44 -6.14 -13.66
N LEU A 371 10.39 -5.50 -14.19
CA LEU A 371 9.89 -5.79 -15.55
C LEU A 371 10.93 -5.46 -16.61
N ILE A 372 11.57 -4.28 -16.57
CA ILE A 372 12.58 -3.88 -17.56
C ILE A 372 13.77 -4.86 -17.53
N GLY A 373 14.31 -5.15 -16.34
CA GLY A 373 15.44 -6.05 -16.18
C GLY A 373 15.12 -7.49 -16.62
N GLY A 374 13.99 -8.04 -16.18
CA GLY A 374 13.60 -9.40 -16.54
C GLY A 374 13.22 -9.55 -18.00
N VAL A 375 12.50 -8.60 -18.60
CA VAL A 375 12.14 -8.66 -20.03
C VAL A 375 13.39 -8.49 -20.91
N SER A 376 14.36 -7.67 -20.49
CA SER A 376 15.67 -7.57 -21.16
C SER A 376 16.42 -8.90 -21.13
N GLY A 377 16.43 -9.57 -19.97
CA GLY A 377 17.03 -10.91 -19.83
C GLY A 377 16.32 -11.97 -20.67
N ILE A 378 14.99 -11.91 -20.77
CA ILE A 378 14.19 -12.74 -21.67
C ILE A 378 14.60 -12.52 -23.13
N ALA A 379 14.64 -11.26 -23.59
CA ALA A 379 15.03 -10.95 -24.97
C ALA A 379 16.44 -11.47 -25.29
N LEU A 380 17.40 -11.25 -24.39
CA LEU A 380 18.77 -11.75 -24.52
C LEU A 380 18.80 -13.28 -24.61
N SER A 381 18.08 -13.98 -23.73
CA SER A 381 18.06 -15.44 -23.70
C SER A 381 17.46 -16.06 -24.97
N LEU A 382 16.42 -15.46 -25.54
CA LEU A 382 15.81 -15.91 -26.79
C LEU A 382 16.73 -15.68 -28.00
N VAL A 383 17.46 -14.56 -28.03
CA VAL A 383 18.50 -14.31 -29.03
C VAL A 383 19.64 -15.31 -28.91
N LEU A 384 20.07 -15.64 -27.69
CA LEU A 384 21.09 -16.67 -27.45
C LEU A 384 20.61 -18.06 -27.92
N LEU A 385 19.34 -18.39 -27.68
CA LEU A 385 18.78 -19.66 -28.14
C LEU A 385 18.67 -19.71 -29.68
N SER A 386 18.30 -18.59 -30.32
CA SER A 386 18.33 -18.47 -31.79
C SER A 386 19.75 -18.62 -32.35
N ALA A 387 20.74 -17.94 -31.74
CA ALA A 387 22.15 -18.05 -32.10
C ALA A 387 22.67 -19.49 -31.96
N TYR A 388 22.24 -20.20 -30.92
CA TYR A 388 22.54 -21.60 -30.72
C TYR A 388 22.09 -22.48 -31.88
N TYR A 389 20.81 -22.40 -32.27
CA TYR A 389 20.29 -23.19 -33.39
C TYR A 389 20.85 -22.78 -34.75
N LYS A 390 21.29 -21.53 -34.92
CA LYS A 390 21.79 -21.03 -36.20
C LYS A 390 23.28 -21.28 -36.44
N PHE A 391 24.14 -21.06 -35.44
CA PHE A 391 25.59 -21.10 -35.65
C PHE A 391 26.43 -21.56 -34.44
N LEU A 392 25.91 -21.58 -33.20
CA LEU A 392 26.66 -22.09 -32.03
C LEU A 392 26.43 -23.59 -31.75
N GLY A 393 25.78 -24.31 -32.66
CA GLY A 393 25.47 -25.74 -32.50
C GLY A 393 26.67 -26.58 -32.06
N GLY A 394 26.42 -27.68 -31.35
CA GLY A 394 27.47 -28.60 -30.85
C GLY A 394 27.77 -28.51 -29.36
N PHE A 395 27.28 -27.47 -28.66
CA PHE A 395 27.38 -27.35 -27.20
C PHE A 395 26.00 -27.25 -26.52
N PRO A 396 25.30 -28.38 -26.26
CA PRO A 396 23.94 -28.41 -25.71
C PRO A 396 23.75 -27.60 -24.42
N LEU A 397 24.81 -27.46 -23.62
CA LEU A 397 24.80 -26.67 -22.38
C LEU A 397 24.50 -25.18 -22.60
N VAL A 398 24.82 -24.62 -23.77
CA VAL A 398 24.48 -23.23 -24.10
C VAL A 398 22.97 -23.06 -24.22
N ALA A 399 22.28 -24.02 -24.86
CA ALA A 399 20.83 -24.01 -24.96
C ALA A 399 20.17 -24.14 -23.57
N VAL A 400 20.74 -24.99 -22.70
CA VAL A 400 20.27 -25.12 -21.30
C VAL A 400 20.46 -23.82 -20.53
N ALA A 401 21.64 -23.19 -20.61
CA ALA A 401 21.91 -21.92 -19.94
C ALA A 401 20.97 -20.81 -20.42
N ALA A 402 20.71 -20.73 -21.73
CA ALA A 402 19.75 -19.81 -22.31
C ALA A 402 18.32 -20.07 -21.80
N LEU A 403 17.87 -21.34 -21.74
CA LEU A 403 16.56 -21.70 -21.20
C LEU A 403 16.42 -21.39 -19.70
N LEU A 404 17.47 -21.62 -18.90
CA LEU A 404 17.46 -21.28 -17.48
C LEU A 404 17.39 -19.76 -17.29
N LEU A 405 18.20 -18.98 -18.03
CA LEU A 405 18.14 -17.52 -18.00
C LEU A 405 16.74 -17.02 -18.37
N TYR A 406 16.17 -17.55 -19.46
CA TYR A 406 14.81 -17.24 -19.90
C TYR A 406 13.77 -17.47 -18.80
N VAL A 407 13.77 -18.68 -18.22
CA VAL A 407 12.79 -19.07 -17.20
C VAL A 407 12.96 -18.26 -15.91
N GLY A 408 14.19 -17.99 -15.49
CA GLY A 408 14.48 -17.20 -14.29
C GLY A 408 14.08 -15.74 -14.44
N CYS A 409 14.45 -15.11 -15.55
CA CYS A 409 14.13 -13.70 -15.82
C CYS A 409 12.62 -13.47 -15.88
N TYR A 410 11.84 -14.37 -16.46
CA TYR A 410 10.38 -14.30 -16.43
C TYR A 410 9.79 -14.47 -15.03
N GLN A 411 10.36 -15.38 -14.24
CA GLN A 411 9.85 -15.65 -12.91
C GLN A 411 10.01 -14.44 -11.97
N ILE A 412 11.06 -13.63 -12.18
CA ILE A 412 11.32 -12.39 -11.45
C ILE A 412 10.53 -11.19 -12.03
N SER A 413 10.13 -11.25 -13.31
CA SER A 413 9.41 -10.17 -13.99
C SER A 413 7.92 -10.48 -14.18
N PHE A 414 7.52 -10.99 -15.35
CA PHE A 414 6.11 -11.16 -15.72
C PHE A 414 5.31 -12.02 -14.73
N GLY A 415 5.92 -13.08 -14.17
CA GLY A 415 5.23 -14.03 -13.29
C GLY A 415 4.41 -13.36 -12.19
N PRO A 416 5.06 -12.69 -11.21
CA PRO A 416 4.37 -12.01 -10.13
C PRO A 416 3.82 -10.63 -10.52
N ILE A 417 4.51 -9.89 -11.39
CA ILE A 417 4.21 -8.47 -11.58
C ILE A 417 2.98 -8.25 -12.47
N SER A 418 2.75 -9.05 -13.50
CA SER A 418 1.60 -8.86 -14.40
C SER A 418 0.28 -8.92 -13.65
N TRP A 419 0.10 -9.91 -12.77
CA TRP A 419 -1.12 -10.08 -11.99
C TRP A 419 -1.28 -9.07 -10.87
N LEU A 420 -0.16 -8.68 -10.25
CA LEU A 420 -0.15 -7.58 -9.28
C LEU A 420 -0.61 -6.28 -9.94
N MET A 421 -0.04 -5.92 -11.09
CA MET A 421 -0.41 -4.73 -11.87
C MET A 421 -1.87 -4.75 -12.32
N VAL A 422 -2.37 -5.89 -12.79
CA VAL A 422 -3.79 -6.05 -13.14
C VAL A 422 -4.67 -5.77 -11.92
N SER A 423 -4.33 -6.26 -10.73
CA SER A 423 -5.14 -6.01 -9.53
C SER A 423 -5.10 -4.55 -9.04
N GLU A 424 -4.02 -3.82 -9.34
CA GLU A 424 -3.76 -2.47 -8.84
C GLU A 424 -4.26 -1.33 -9.75
N ILE A 425 -4.19 -1.51 -11.07
CA ILE A 425 -4.43 -0.41 -12.02
C ILE A 425 -5.91 -0.23 -12.35
N PHE A 426 -6.73 -1.29 -12.27
CA PHE A 426 -8.16 -1.15 -12.59
C PHE A 426 -8.92 -0.38 -11.50
N PRO A 427 -9.75 0.62 -11.89
CA PRO A 427 -10.68 1.31 -11.00
C PRO A 427 -11.62 0.33 -10.30
N LEU A 428 -11.97 0.60 -9.03
CA LEU A 428 -12.82 -0.29 -8.22
C LEU A 428 -14.12 -0.72 -8.92
N ARG A 429 -14.76 0.19 -9.68
CA ARG A 429 -16.00 -0.07 -10.41
C ARG A 429 -15.85 -1.11 -11.53
N THR A 430 -14.75 -1.08 -12.27
CA THR A 430 -14.51 -1.96 -13.44
C THR A 430 -13.52 -3.08 -13.15
N ARG A 431 -12.93 -3.12 -11.95
CA ARG A 431 -11.87 -4.06 -11.56
C ARG A 431 -12.22 -5.51 -11.76
N GLY A 432 -13.37 -5.97 -11.28
CA GLY A 432 -13.78 -7.36 -11.44
C GLY A 432 -13.78 -7.80 -12.91
N ARG A 433 -14.30 -6.95 -13.78
CA ARG A 433 -14.42 -7.21 -15.23
C ARG A 433 -13.11 -7.08 -15.97
N GLY A 434 -12.30 -6.09 -15.60
CA GLY A 434 -10.94 -5.92 -16.11
C GLY A 434 -10.07 -7.14 -15.81
N ILE A 435 -10.16 -7.67 -14.58
CA ILE A 435 -9.49 -8.92 -14.19
C ILE A 435 -10.01 -10.10 -15.03
N SER A 436 -11.32 -10.23 -15.22
CA SER A 436 -11.88 -11.31 -16.04
C SER A 436 -11.45 -11.25 -17.51
N LEU A 437 -11.43 -10.05 -18.12
CA LEU A 437 -10.89 -9.86 -19.47
C LEU A 437 -9.38 -10.17 -19.52
N ALA A 438 -8.62 -9.86 -18.48
CA ALA A 438 -7.21 -10.26 -18.39
C ALA A 438 -7.06 -11.78 -18.33
N VAL A 439 -7.91 -12.50 -17.59
CA VAL A 439 -7.92 -13.99 -17.58
C VAL A 439 -8.26 -14.58 -18.95
N LEU A 440 -9.24 -14.01 -19.66
CA LEU A 440 -9.56 -14.43 -21.03
C LEU A 440 -8.39 -14.16 -21.99
N THR A 441 -7.74 -13.00 -21.84
CA THR A 441 -6.54 -12.66 -22.60
C THR A 441 -5.41 -13.66 -22.31
N ASN A 442 -5.23 -14.05 -21.05
CA ASN A 442 -4.25 -15.04 -20.63
C ASN A 442 -4.47 -16.39 -21.32
N PHE A 443 -5.62 -17.04 -21.12
CA PHE A 443 -5.85 -18.36 -21.71
C PHE A 443 -5.96 -18.32 -23.22
N GLY A 444 -6.55 -17.26 -23.79
CA GLY A 444 -6.67 -17.09 -25.23
C GLY A 444 -5.33 -16.97 -25.93
N SER A 445 -4.49 -16.04 -25.47
CA SER A 445 -3.15 -15.86 -26.06
C SER A 445 -2.25 -17.06 -25.78
N ASN A 446 -2.32 -17.68 -24.60
CA ASN A 446 -1.56 -18.89 -24.29
C ASN A 446 -1.94 -20.06 -25.21
N ALA A 447 -3.25 -20.30 -25.41
CA ALA A 447 -3.72 -21.36 -26.31
C ALA A 447 -3.24 -21.16 -27.74
N ILE A 448 -3.31 -19.91 -28.25
CA ILE A 448 -2.87 -19.57 -29.61
C ILE A 448 -1.36 -19.76 -29.77
N VAL A 449 -0.55 -19.23 -28.86
CA VAL A 449 0.93 -19.28 -28.98
C VAL A 449 1.43 -20.72 -28.81
N THR A 450 0.85 -21.46 -27.85
CA THR A 450 1.20 -22.86 -27.61
C THR A 450 0.79 -23.74 -28.78
N PHE A 451 -0.38 -23.50 -29.39
CA PHE A 451 -0.76 -24.17 -30.63
C PHE A 451 0.20 -23.83 -31.78
N ALA A 452 0.49 -22.55 -31.99
CA ALA A 452 1.27 -22.04 -33.11
C ALA A 452 2.75 -22.45 -33.05
N PHE A 453 3.27 -22.78 -31.86
CA PHE A 453 4.68 -23.15 -31.67
C PHE A 453 5.13 -24.27 -32.61
N ALA A 454 4.40 -25.40 -32.66
CA ALA A 454 4.81 -26.54 -33.49
C ALA A 454 4.71 -26.24 -35.00
N PRO A 455 3.58 -25.74 -35.55
CA PRO A 455 3.50 -25.36 -36.97
C PRO A 455 4.52 -24.30 -37.39
N LEU A 456 4.77 -23.30 -36.54
CA LEU A 456 5.78 -22.27 -36.85
C LEU A 456 7.21 -22.83 -36.77
N LYS A 457 7.49 -23.76 -35.85
CA LYS A 457 8.79 -24.45 -35.79
C LYS A 457 9.05 -25.25 -37.07
N GLU A 458 8.04 -25.96 -37.57
CA GLU A 458 8.15 -26.72 -38.83
C GLU A 458 8.36 -25.79 -40.03
N LEU A 459 7.62 -24.68 -40.10
CA LEU A 459 7.67 -23.74 -41.23
C LEU A 459 8.95 -22.88 -41.25
N LEU A 460 9.35 -22.36 -40.09
CA LEU A 460 10.41 -21.34 -39.99
C LEU A 460 11.76 -21.90 -39.54
N GLY A 461 11.80 -23.09 -38.93
CA GLY A 461 12.96 -23.58 -38.18
C GLY A 461 13.01 -23.03 -36.76
N ALA A 462 13.74 -23.72 -35.88
CA ALA A 462 13.84 -23.35 -34.46
C ALA A 462 14.57 -22.01 -34.27
N GLU A 463 15.61 -21.75 -35.06
CA GLU A 463 16.40 -20.54 -35.05
C GLU A 463 15.57 -19.28 -35.31
N ASN A 464 14.72 -19.31 -36.34
CA ASN A 464 13.88 -18.17 -36.71
C ASN A 464 12.69 -18.03 -35.76
N LEU A 465 12.16 -19.14 -35.22
CA LEU A 465 11.10 -19.11 -34.22
C LEU A 465 11.57 -18.42 -32.92
N PHE A 466 12.75 -18.78 -32.39
CA PHE A 466 13.28 -18.12 -31.20
C PHE A 466 13.68 -16.67 -31.47
N LEU A 467 14.13 -16.34 -32.69
CA LEU A 467 14.36 -14.95 -33.10
C LEU A 467 13.06 -14.15 -33.12
N LEU A 468 11.96 -14.74 -33.62
CA LEU A 468 10.63 -14.14 -33.61
C LEU A 468 10.16 -13.86 -32.17
N PHE A 469 10.28 -14.82 -31.25
CA PHE A 469 9.99 -14.57 -29.85
C PHE A 469 10.91 -13.51 -29.25
N GLY A 470 12.19 -13.46 -29.64
CA GLY A 470 13.12 -12.41 -29.24
C GLY A 470 12.68 -11.02 -29.71
N ALA A 471 12.20 -10.90 -30.95
CA ALA A 471 11.64 -9.66 -31.47
C ALA A 471 10.35 -9.24 -30.71
N ILE A 472 9.48 -10.20 -30.39
CA ILE A 472 8.30 -9.96 -29.55
C ILE A 472 8.70 -9.53 -28.13
N ALA A 473 9.76 -10.11 -27.56
CA ALA A 473 10.29 -9.71 -26.26
C ALA A 473 10.87 -8.28 -26.27
N LEU A 474 11.52 -7.86 -27.37
CA LEU A 474 11.96 -6.47 -27.55
C LEU A 474 10.79 -5.50 -27.69
N LEU A 475 9.74 -5.88 -28.43
CA LEU A 475 8.49 -5.10 -28.49
C LEU A 475 7.83 -5.00 -27.12
N SER A 476 7.87 -6.08 -26.34
CA SER A 476 7.39 -6.08 -24.97
C SER A 476 8.21 -5.17 -24.07
N LEU A 477 9.54 -5.19 -24.20
CA LEU A 477 10.43 -4.30 -23.46
C LEU A 477 10.11 -2.83 -23.78
N LEU A 478 9.92 -2.52 -25.07
CA LEU A 478 9.51 -1.19 -25.50
C LEU A 478 8.16 -0.79 -24.90
N PHE A 479 7.18 -1.70 -24.90
CA PHE A 479 5.89 -1.48 -24.26
C PHE A 479 6.03 -1.22 -22.75
N VAL A 480 6.86 -1.98 -22.05
CA VAL A 480 7.12 -1.77 -20.61
C VAL A 480 7.77 -0.42 -20.35
N ILE A 481 8.74 -0.02 -21.19
CA ILE A 481 9.43 1.26 -21.03
C ILE A 481 8.48 2.44 -21.31
N LEU A 482 7.66 2.36 -22.35
CA LEU A 482 6.84 3.48 -22.82
C LEU A 482 5.45 3.58 -22.15
N VAL A 483 4.82 2.44 -21.83
CA VAL A 483 3.40 2.38 -21.45
C VAL A 483 3.20 1.98 -20.00
N VAL A 484 4.06 1.12 -19.45
CA VAL A 484 3.88 0.58 -18.11
C VAL A 484 4.45 1.55 -17.07
N PRO A 485 3.63 2.03 -16.13
CA PRO A 485 4.08 3.05 -15.20
C PRO A 485 4.52 2.41 -13.86
N GLU A 486 5.29 3.13 -13.03
CA GLU A 486 5.80 2.57 -11.75
C GLU A 486 4.73 2.63 -10.65
N THR A 487 4.18 1.49 -10.24
CA THR A 487 3.11 1.44 -9.24
C THR A 487 3.57 1.51 -7.80
N LYS A 488 4.86 1.30 -7.48
CA LYS A 488 5.39 1.43 -6.10
C LYS A 488 5.27 2.87 -5.56
N ALA A 489 5.39 3.87 -6.44
CA ALA A 489 5.25 5.30 -6.08
C ALA A 489 3.97 5.96 -6.64
N GLN A 490 3.28 5.35 -7.62
CA GLN A 490 2.11 5.97 -8.27
C GLN A 490 0.75 5.76 -7.61
N ARG A 491 0.67 5.05 -6.48
CA ARG A 491 -0.54 5.16 -5.63
C ARG A 491 -0.79 6.60 -5.14
N GLN A 492 0.15 7.52 -5.37
CA GLN A 492 0.14 8.91 -4.90
C GLN A 492 -0.11 9.97 -5.99
N PHE A 493 0.03 9.66 -7.29
CA PHE A 493 0.03 10.70 -8.35
C PHE A 493 -1.08 10.59 -9.42
N ASN A 494 -1.49 9.39 -9.86
CA ASN A 494 -2.34 9.27 -11.07
C ASN A 494 -3.85 9.39 -10.85
N PHE A 495 -4.31 9.73 -9.64
CA PHE A 495 -5.70 10.14 -9.43
C PHE A 495 -5.93 11.64 -9.73
N PHE A 496 -4.87 12.42 -9.99
CA PHE A 496 -4.95 13.89 -10.08
C PHE A 496 -4.99 14.48 -11.50
N ASP A 497 -4.65 13.72 -12.55
CA ASP A 497 -4.35 14.32 -13.86
C ASP A 497 -5.39 14.06 -14.97
N HIS A 498 -6.61 13.64 -14.62
CA HIS A 498 -7.67 13.43 -15.63
C HIS A 498 -9.00 14.14 -15.41
N ASN A 499 -9.09 15.07 -14.45
CA ASN A 499 -10.30 15.89 -14.24
C ASN A 499 -10.09 17.41 -14.35
N HIS A 500 -8.96 17.89 -14.89
CA HIS A 500 -8.72 19.32 -15.10
C HIS A 500 -8.52 19.69 -16.57
N HIS A 501 -9.50 19.40 -17.43
CA HIS A 501 -9.78 20.22 -18.61
C HIS A 501 -11.24 20.06 -19.04
N GLN A 502 -12.14 20.74 -18.32
CA GLN A 502 -13.36 21.35 -18.84
C GLN A 502 -14.04 22.14 -17.71
N SER A 503 -13.57 23.37 -17.46
CA SER A 503 -14.41 24.34 -16.76
C SER A 503 -15.46 24.83 -17.75
N MET A 504 -16.72 24.61 -17.40
CA MET A 504 -17.86 25.22 -18.04
C MET A 504 -17.73 26.75 -18.02
N ALA A 505 -17.78 27.37 -19.19
CA ALA A 505 -18.27 28.72 -19.34
C ALA A 505 -19.78 28.61 -19.61
N ALA A 506 -20.59 28.79 -18.58
CA ALA A 506 -22.02 29.02 -18.71
C ALA A 506 -22.45 30.04 -17.64
N THR A 507 -22.37 31.31 -18.01
CA THR A 507 -23.00 32.44 -17.32
C THR A 507 -24.52 32.29 -17.39
N VAL A 508 -25.16 32.35 -16.22
CA VAL A 508 -26.62 32.40 -16.06
C VAL A 508 -27.09 33.85 -16.15
N SER A 509 -28.13 34.11 -16.95
CA SER A 509 -28.98 35.30 -16.80
C SER A 509 -30.44 34.99 -17.19
N THR A 510 -31.25 34.82 -16.13
CA THR A 510 -32.66 35.21 -15.88
C THR A 510 -33.73 35.36 -17.01
N VAL A 511 -34.77 34.51 -16.95
CA VAL A 511 -36.28 34.70 -16.87
C VAL A 511 -36.99 35.74 -17.80
N PRO A 512 -38.28 35.60 -18.23
CA PRO A 512 -39.08 34.53 -18.88
C PRO A 512 -39.87 35.05 -20.15
N THR A 513 -40.97 34.37 -20.55
CA THR A 513 -42.17 34.80 -21.33
C THR A 513 -42.31 34.56 -22.86
N VAL A 514 -43.19 33.61 -23.19
CA VAL A 514 -44.33 33.55 -24.17
C VAL A 514 -44.50 34.66 -25.25
N ASN A 515 -44.48 34.30 -26.55
CA ASN A 515 -45.60 34.34 -27.53
C ASN A 515 -45.17 34.29 -29.03
N ARG A 516 -45.93 33.52 -29.83
CA ARG A 516 -46.38 33.68 -31.25
C ARG A 516 -45.39 34.11 -32.38
N ILE A 517 -45.13 33.18 -33.33
CA ILE A 517 -45.59 33.08 -34.77
C ILE A 517 -45.79 34.42 -35.56
N PRO A 518 -45.66 34.53 -36.93
CA PRO A 518 -45.08 33.71 -38.04
C PRO A 518 -44.19 34.51 -39.06
N LEU A 519 -43.91 33.88 -40.24
CA LEU A 519 -43.67 34.43 -41.60
C LEU A 519 -42.19 34.58 -42.02
N ASN A 520 -41.75 34.24 -43.24
CA ASN A 520 -42.31 33.48 -44.36
C ASN A 520 -41.18 33.24 -45.40
N LEU A 521 -41.37 32.21 -46.24
CA LEU A 521 -41.02 32.11 -47.67
C LEU A 521 -39.60 31.82 -48.20
N ASN A 522 -39.64 30.83 -49.10
CA ASN A 522 -38.86 30.58 -50.32
C ASN A 522 -37.59 29.72 -50.17
N SER A 523 -37.69 28.43 -50.50
CA SER A 523 -37.51 27.83 -51.84
C SER A 523 -36.03 27.42 -52.00
N SER A 524 -35.61 26.27 -52.49
CA SER A 524 -36.26 25.17 -53.23
C SER A 524 -35.14 24.17 -53.53
N GLY A 525 -35.42 22.87 -53.40
CA GLY A 525 -34.71 21.77 -54.06
C GLY A 525 -33.28 21.46 -53.56
N SER A 526 -32.76 20.25 -53.66
CA SER A 526 -33.26 18.94 -54.09
C SER A 526 -32.07 17.99 -54.05
N GLY A 527 -32.27 16.75 -53.59
CA GLY A 527 -31.35 15.61 -53.78
C GLY A 527 -30.18 15.56 -52.79
N GLY A 528 -29.96 14.51 -52.00
CA GLY A 528 -30.28 13.11 -52.19
C GLY A 528 -29.00 12.33 -52.48
N LEU A 529 -28.76 11.31 -51.65
CA LEU A 529 -27.89 10.14 -51.84
C LEU A 529 -26.43 10.21 -51.35
N ALA A 530 -26.19 9.45 -50.27
CA ALA A 530 -24.95 8.69 -50.03
C ALA A 530 -24.85 7.50 -51.04
N PRO A 531 -23.86 6.56 -51.02
CA PRO A 531 -22.69 6.38 -50.14
C PRO A 531 -21.42 5.87 -50.91
N SER A 532 -20.45 5.28 -50.16
CA SER A 532 -19.38 4.34 -50.58
C SER A 532 -18.08 4.96 -51.14
N SER A 533 -16.88 4.39 -51.08
CA SER A 533 -16.16 3.40 -50.26
C SER A 533 -14.77 3.20 -50.92
N ALA A 534 -13.72 2.91 -50.14
CA ALA A 534 -12.41 2.34 -50.56
C ALA A 534 -11.45 3.24 -51.38
N PHE A 535 -10.13 3.05 -51.48
CA PHE A 535 -9.03 2.42 -50.71
C PHE A 535 -7.79 2.58 -51.63
N LEU A 536 -6.68 3.15 -51.12
CA LEU A 536 -5.27 3.08 -51.58
C LEU A 536 -4.83 3.42 -53.03
N GLY A 537 -3.78 4.25 -53.16
CA GLY A 537 -2.91 4.27 -54.35
C GLY A 537 -2.02 5.51 -54.56
N SER A 538 -0.74 5.38 -54.19
CA SER A 538 0.45 6.21 -54.44
C SER A 538 0.60 6.99 -55.77
N SER A 539 1.15 8.22 -55.73
CA SER A 539 2.54 8.55 -56.19
C SER A 539 2.74 10.01 -56.68
N LEU A 540 3.68 10.70 -56.01
CA LEU A 540 4.66 11.71 -56.48
C LEU A 540 4.24 13.00 -57.23
N LYS A 541 4.53 14.15 -56.59
CA LYS A 541 5.30 15.24 -57.23
C LYS A 541 6.18 16.02 -56.24
N LYS A 542 7.46 16.14 -56.64
CA LYS A 542 8.58 16.85 -56.00
C LYS A 542 8.37 18.35 -55.86
N VAL A 543 8.89 18.93 -54.77
CA VAL A 543 9.60 20.23 -54.78
C VAL A 543 10.90 20.04 -53.99
N SER A 544 12.01 20.54 -54.54
CA SER A 544 13.37 20.39 -54.02
C SER A 544 13.95 21.75 -53.63
N SER A 545 14.74 21.81 -52.55
CA SER A 545 16.10 22.40 -52.44
C SER A 545 16.44 22.58 -50.96
N ARG A 546 17.29 21.72 -50.39
CA ARG A 546 18.77 21.80 -50.23
C ARG A 546 19.23 22.68 -49.07
N PHE A 547 19.93 22.09 -48.10
CA PHE A 547 21.27 22.45 -47.59
C PHE A 547 21.69 21.37 -46.56
N THR A 548 22.50 20.37 -46.93
CA THR A 548 23.98 20.24 -46.82
C THR A 548 24.53 20.32 -45.38
N TYR A 549 24.97 19.19 -44.84
CA TYR A 549 25.82 19.08 -43.63
C TYR A 549 27.29 19.42 -43.95
N PRO A 550 28.09 19.82 -42.95
CA PRO A 550 29.43 19.25 -42.84
C PRO A 550 29.81 18.78 -41.43
N LYS A 551 30.42 17.59 -41.44
CA LYS A 551 31.44 16.96 -40.56
C LYS A 551 31.84 17.66 -39.24
N VAL A 552 31.78 16.87 -38.16
CA VAL A 552 32.58 17.06 -36.94
C VAL A 552 33.95 16.39 -37.13
N VAL A 553 35.01 17.16 -36.88
CA VAL A 553 36.40 16.68 -36.69
C VAL A 553 36.76 16.90 -35.22
N SER A 554 37.49 15.92 -34.67
CA SER A 554 38.13 15.87 -33.36
C SER A 554 38.92 17.13 -32.98
N GLY A 555 38.83 17.54 -31.71
CA GLY A 555 39.74 18.50 -31.10
C GLY A 555 39.37 18.84 -29.66
N ASN A 556 40.18 18.40 -28.70
CA ASN A 556 40.13 18.79 -27.29
C ASN A 556 40.10 20.32 -27.13
N PHE A 557 39.21 20.86 -26.30
CA PHE A 557 39.32 22.24 -25.85
C PHE A 557 38.88 22.39 -24.38
N LYS A 558 39.83 22.85 -23.56
CA LYS A 558 39.72 23.26 -22.17
C LYS A 558 39.48 24.78 -22.18
N VAL A 559 38.37 25.28 -21.65
CA VAL A 559 38.19 26.73 -21.42
C VAL A 559 37.43 26.99 -20.12
N ILE A 560 38.12 27.77 -19.28
CA ILE A 560 37.66 28.57 -18.16
C ILE A 560 36.80 29.72 -18.72
N ALA A 561 35.64 30.00 -18.13
CA ALA A 561 34.92 31.25 -18.41
C ALA A 561 34.57 31.93 -17.08
N GLU A 562 35.35 32.97 -16.77
CA GLU A 562 34.98 34.11 -15.94
C GLU A 562 33.66 34.69 -16.46
N TYR A 563 32.69 34.91 -15.57
CA TYR A 563 31.34 35.36 -15.92
C TYR A 563 31.24 36.86 -15.63
N ASP A 564 30.97 37.65 -16.67
CA ASP A 564 30.89 39.12 -16.59
C ASP A 564 29.44 39.54 -16.90
N GLU A 565 28.73 40.00 -15.87
CA GLU A 565 27.26 40.18 -15.85
C GLU A 565 26.77 41.36 -16.70
N GLU A 566 27.65 42.29 -17.09
CA GLU A 566 27.26 43.58 -17.69
C GLU A 566 26.88 43.51 -19.19
N LYS A 567 27.00 42.35 -19.86
CA LYS A 567 26.87 42.25 -21.33
C LYS A 567 25.60 41.58 -21.88
N GLN A 568 24.58 41.30 -21.07
CA GLN A 568 23.36 40.64 -21.58
C GLN A 568 22.36 41.61 -22.26
N THR A 569 22.06 41.37 -23.53
CA THR A 569 21.06 42.15 -24.28
C THR A 569 19.68 41.47 -24.30
N GLY A 570 18.61 42.24 -24.53
CA GLY A 570 17.21 41.78 -24.38
C GLY A 570 16.74 40.65 -25.31
N LYS A 571 17.61 40.04 -26.11
CA LYS A 571 17.31 38.94 -27.02
C LYS A 571 17.92 37.60 -26.57
N ASP A 572 18.66 37.56 -25.48
CA ASP A 572 19.28 36.33 -24.99
C ASP A 572 18.26 35.40 -24.31
N LYS A 573 18.24 34.15 -24.78
CA LYS A 573 17.25 33.12 -24.47
C LYS A 573 17.21 32.69 -22.99
N TRP A 574 18.20 33.14 -22.21
CA TRP A 574 18.46 32.71 -20.83
C TRP A 574 18.55 33.88 -19.84
N LYS A 575 18.16 35.10 -20.25
CA LYS A 575 18.20 36.31 -19.42
C LYS A 575 17.35 36.23 -18.14
N GLY A 576 16.43 35.26 -18.06
CA GLY A 576 15.58 35.01 -16.88
C GLY A 576 16.10 33.96 -15.91
N LEU A 577 17.28 33.38 -16.12
CA LEU A 577 17.83 32.34 -15.22
C LEU A 577 18.72 32.86 -14.09
N ALA A 578 19.08 34.15 -14.12
CA ALA A 578 19.84 34.79 -13.04
C ALA A 578 18.94 35.32 -11.90
N PHE A 579 17.66 35.55 -12.18
CA PHE A 579 16.67 35.93 -11.18
C PHE A 579 15.54 34.92 -11.23
N ASP A 580 15.71 33.87 -10.44
CA ASP A 580 14.60 33.03 -10.05
C ASP A 580 13.68 33.87 -9.15
N THR A 581 12.45 34.07 -9.62
CA THR A 581 11.34 34.58 -8.80
C THR A 581 10.26 33.52 -8.75
N SER A 582 10.62 32.25 -8.57
CA SER A 582 9.75 31.31 -7.89
C SER A 582 9.90 31.42 -6.36
N ASP A 583 8.87 30.99 -5.66
CA ASP A 583 8.78 30.98 -4.19
C ASP A 583 9.59 29.78 -3.65
N ASP A 584 10.90 29.81 -3.90
CA ASP A 584 11.85 28.69 -3.78
C ASP A 584 12.12 28.27 -2.33
N GLN A 585 11.46 28.93 -1.37
CA GLN A 585 11.47 28.47 0.02
C GLN A 585 10.78 27.11 0.20
N GLN A 586 10.02 26.64 -0.79
CA GLN A 586 9.54 25.26 -0.83
C GLN A 586 10.59 24.25 -1.30
N ASP A 587 11.61 24.65 -2.08
CA ASP A 587 12.60 23.72 -2.63
C ASP A 587 13.80 23.50 -1.70
N ILE A 588 14.14 24.47 -0.85
CA ILE A 588 15.09 24.24 0.26
C ILE A 588 14.43 23.42 1.39
N THR A 589 13.09 23.42 1.48
CA THR A 589 12.35 22.58 2.44
C THR A 589 12.03 21.17 1.93
N ARG A 590 12.30 20.83 0.66
CA ARG A 590 12.33 19.41 0.23
C ARG A 590 13.43 18.60 0.94
N GLY A 591 14.42 19.28 1.55
CA GLY A 591 15.42 18.68 2.44
C GLY A 591 15.06 18.68 3.93
N LYS A 592 13.92 19.24 4.36
CA LYS A 592 13.50 19.16 5.76
C LYS A 592 12.87 17.80 6.03
N GLY A 593 13.66 16.93 6.68
CA GLY A 593 13.35 15.52 6.92
C GLY A 593 14.34 14.55 6.26
N MET A 594 15.23 15.04 5.38
CA MET A 594 16.33 14.23 4.79
C MET A 594 17.69 14.48 5.44
N VAL A 595 17.78 15.43 6.38
CA VAL A 595 18.99 15.68 7.16
C VAL A 595 18.62 15.61 8.64
N ASP A 596 19.37 14.77 9.38
CA ASP A 596 19.23 14.54 10.81
C ASP A 596 19.29 15.87 11.60
N SER A 597 18.56 15.93 12.70
CA SER A 597 18.60 17.01 13.70
C SER A 597 20.02 17.35 14.18
N LEU A 598 20.95 16.39 14.05
CA LEU A 598 22.38 16.52 14.33
C LEU A 598 23.13 17.52 13.42
N PHE A 599 22.61 17.82 12.22
CA PHE A 599 23.23 18.75 11.26
C PHE A 599 22.46 20.08 11.14
N GLN A 600 21.50 20.32 12.02
CA GLN A 600 20.93 21.65 12.20
C GLN A 600 21.87 22.44 13.11
N ALA A 601 22.25 23.65 12.69
CA ALA A 601 23.23 24.44 13.42
C ALA A 601 22.68 24.91 14.80
N PRO A 602 23.51 25.43 15.71
CA PRO A 602 23.05 26.04 16.96
C PRO A 602 22.38 27.39 16.70
N MET A 603 21.39 27.78 17.53
CA MET A 603 20.73 29.09 17.41
C MET A 603 21.76 30.24 17.32
N GLY A 604 21.66 31.03 16.24
CA GLY A 604 22.53 32.19 15.98
C GLY A 604 23.42 32.10 14.73
N THR A 605 23.56 30.93 14.09
CA THR A 605 24.49 30.74 12.94
C THR A 605 23.83 30.84 11.56
N GLY A 606 22.78 31.66 11.40
CA GLY A 606 22.29 32.09 10.08
C GLY A 606 21.31 31.17 9.34
N THR A 607 21.15 29.90 9.71
CA THR A 607 20.13 29.00 9.11
C THR A 607 18.80 28.92 9.89
N HIS A 608 18.76 29.54 11.08
CA HIS A 608 17.58 29.58 11.98
C HIS A 608 16.63 30.73 11.70
N HIS A 609 17.14 31.78 11.06
CA HIS A 609 16.27 32.83 10.56
C HIS A 609 15.55 32.25 9.37
N ALA A 610 14.35 31.74 9.61
CA ALA A 610 13.38 31.69 8.54
C ALA A 610 13.26 33.15 8.07
N VAL A 611 13.91 33.48 6.95
CA VAL A 611 13.65 34.74 6.25
C VAL A 611 12.25 34.55 5.65
N LEU A 612 11.24 34.52 6.51
CA LEU A 612 9.84 34.44 6.16
C LEU A 612 9.46 35.80 5.63
N SER A 613 9.76 36.06 4.36
CA SER A 613 9.23 37.23 3.66
C SER A 613 7.79 36.98 3.24
N SER A 614 6.94 36.50 4.15
CA SER A 614 5.49 36.56 3.92
C SER A 614 4.98 37.91 4.41
N TYR A 615 4.32 38.63 3.51
CA TYR A 615 3.71 39.95 3.77
C TYR A 615 2.81 39.92 5.02
N GLU A 616 2.19 38.77 5.33
CA GLU A 616 1.38 38.54 6.53
C GLU A 616 2.17 38.67 7.83
N TYR A 617 3.40 38.15 7.92
CA TYR A 617 4.18 38.18 9.17
C TYR A 617 4.62 39.61 9.53
N VAL A 618 5.11 40.35 8.53
CA VAL A 618 5.44 41.78 8.65
C VAL A 618 4.18 42.59 8.98
N SER A 619 3.04 42.27 8.37
CA SER A 619 1.77 42.96 8.67
C SER A 619 1.22 42.67 10.07
N THR A 620 1.53 41.50 10.65
CA THR A 620 1.09 41.11 11.99
C THR A 620 1.92 41.82 13.06
N GLY A 621 3.23 42.00 12.84
CA GLY A 621 4.11 42.77 13.72
C GLY A 621 3.82 44.28 13.75
N LEU A 622 3.07 44.81 12.77
CA LEU A 622 2.70 46.23 12.67
C LEU A 622 1.29 46.56 13.22
N ARG A 623 0.51 45.57 13.65
CA ARG A 623 -0.86 45.79 14.18
C ARG A 623 -0.85 46.11 15.67
N GLN A 624 -1.59 47.16 16.05
CA GLN A 624 -1.91 47.43 17.46
C GLN A 624 -3.21 46.73 17.83
N TYR A 625 -3.15 45.86 18.85
CA TYR A 625 -4.31 45.10 19.33
C TYR A 625 -4.93 45.80 20.55
N ASN A 626 -6.17 46.27 20.42
CA ASN A 626 -6.88 47.03 21.46
C ASN A 626 -8.04 46.20 22.06
N MET A 627 -7.76 44.94 22.42
CA MET A 627 -8.75 44.01 22.98
C MET A 627 -8.37 43.62 24.42
N ASP A 628 -9.37 43.28 25.24
CA ASP A 628 -9.16 42.70 26.56
C ASP A 628 -8.59 41.28 26.40
N ASN A 629 -7.41 41.03 26.98
CA ASN A 629 -6.60 39.83 26.75
C ASN A 629 -6.62 38.85 27.94
N ILE A 630 -7.58 39.00 28.87
CA ILE A 630 -7.69 38.13 30.06
C ILE A 630 -9.02 37.36 30.03
N MET A 631 -9.00 36.07 30.36
CA MET A 631 -10.20 35.24 30.57
C MET A 631 -9.99 34.38 31.82
N ASP A 632 -10.87 34.52 32.82
CA ASP A 632 -10.76 33.83 34.12
C ASP A 632 -9.38 33.97 34.82
N GLY A 633 -8.66 35.05 34.49
CA GLY A 633 -7.31 35.32 34.98
C GLY A 633 -6.19 34.59 34.25
N PHE A 634 -6.49 33.95 33.12
CA PHE A 634 -5.50 33.44 32.17
C PHE A 634 -5.28 34.45 31.04
N TYR A 635 -4.02 34.58 30.64
CA TYR A 635 -3.60 35.47 29.56
C TYR A 635 -3.85 34.81 28.19
N ILE A 636 -4.47 35.58 27.29
CA ILE A 636 -4.62 35.23 25.88
C ILE A 636 -3.71 36.13 25.06
N ALA A 637 -2.85 35.53 24.24
CA ALA A 637 -1.96 36.31 23.38
C ALA A 637 -2.77 37.15 22.37
N PRO A 638 -2.57 38.47 22.27
CA PRO A 638 -3.40 39.35 21.44
C PRO A 638 -3.41 38.94 19.96
N ALA A 639 -2.24 38.56 19.42
CA ALA A 639 -2.12 38.10 18.03
C ALA A 639 -2.83 36.76 17.80
N PHE A 640 -2.81 35.85 18.79
CA PHE A 640 -3.51 34.57 18.73
C PHE A 640 -5.03 34.78 18.75
N MET A 641 -5.49 35.63 19.69
CA MET A 641 -6.89 35.97 19.83
C MET A 641 -7.43 36.64 18.56
N ASP A 642 -6.72 37.63 18.02
CA ASP A 642 -7.11 38.31 16.78
C ASP A 642 -7.30 37.30 15.65
N LYS A 643 -6.32 36.43 15.39
CA LYS A 643 -6.40 35.48 14.28
C LYS A 643 -7.58 34.51 14.43
N LEU A 644 -7.78 33.96 15.62
CA LEU A 644 -8.84 32.98 15.88
C LEU A 644 -10.24 33.62 15.86
N VAL A 645 -10.41 34.76 16.53
CA VAL A 645 -11.68 35.52 16.54
C VAL A 645 -12.04 35.95 15.12
N VAL A 646 -11.10 36.55 14.38
CA VAL A 646 -11.34 37.01 13.00
C VAL A 646 -11.72 35.83 12.09
N HIS A 647 -11.04 34.69 12.18
CA HIS A 647 -11.38 33.52 11.37
C HIS A 647 -12.79 32.99 11.64
N ILE A 648 -13.14 32.83 12.93
CA ILE A 648 -14.47 32.34 13.33
C ILE A 648 -15.54 33.33 12.88
N THR A 649 -15.38 34.62 13.19
CA THR A 649 -16.35 35.67 12.83
C THR A 649 -16.53 35.77 11.32
N LYS A 650 -15.45 35.74 10.53
CA LYS A 650 -15.52 35.67 9.05
C LYS A 650 -16.38 34.49 8.58
N ASN A 651 -16.29 33.33 9.24
CA ASN A 651 -17.05 32.15 8.85
C ASN A 651 -18.57 32.23 9.13
N PHE A 652 -18.99 33.14 10.02
CA PHE A 652 -20.40 33.44 10.29
C PHE A 652 -20.93 34.67 9.54
N MET A 653 -20.08 35.39 8.82
CA MET A 653 -20.44 36.61 8.07
C MET A 653 -20.44 36.37 6.56
N SER A 654 -21.33 37.07 5.86
CA SER A 654 -21.34 37.13 4.40
C SER A 654 -20.50 38.31 3.93
N LEU A 655 -19.25 38.06 3.52
CA LEU A 655 -18.35 39.08 2.98
C LEU A 655 -18.41 39.11 1.44
N PRO A 656 -18.56 40.27 0.79
CA PRO A 656 -18.59 40.36 -0.66
C PRO A 656 -17.21 40.10 -1.27
N ASN A 657 -17.18 39.37 -2.40
CA ASN A 657 -16.00 39.18 -3.27
C ASN A 657 -14.77 38.47 -2.64
N ILE A 658 -14.91 37.83 -1.46
CA ILE A 658 -13.81 37.12 -0.80
C ILE A 658 -14.25 35.70 -0.44
N LYS A 659 -13.49 34.69 -0.89
CA LYS A 659 -13.68 33.29 -0.46
C LYS A 659 -12.96 33.07 0.86
N ILE A 660 -13.72 32.84 1.92
CA ILE A 660 -13.21 32.64 3.29
C ILE A 660 -12.81 31.16 3.45
N PRO A 661 -11.57 30.83 3.83
CA PRO A 661 -11.20 29.46 4.17
C PRO A 661 -12.06 28.89 5.30
N LEU A 662 -12.46 27.62 5.21
CA LEU A 662 -13.24 26.98 6.28
C LEU A 662 -12.35 26.58 7.45
N ILE A 663 -11.12 26.16 7.15
CA ILE A 663 -10.20 25.58 8.11
C ILE A 663 -9.17 26.62 8.53
N LEU A 664 -8.96 26.82 9.83
CA LEU A 664 -7.78 27.52 10.37
C LEU A 664 -6.83 26.48 10.95
N GLY A 665 -5.64 26.39 10.38
CA GLY A 665 -4.56 25.57 10.89
C GLY A 665 -3.61 26.37 11.77
N VAL A 666 -3.63 26.08 13.07
CA VAL A 666 -2.68 26.62 14.06
C VAL A 666 -1.53 25.64 14.24
N TRP A 667 -0.33 25.98 13.78
CA TRP A 667 0.84 25.12 13.90
C TRP A 667 2.01 25.82 14.58
N GLY A 668 2.90 25.05 15.19
CA GLY A 668 4.02 25.59 15.96
C GLY A 668 4.70 24.52 16.79
N GLY A 669 5.77 24.86 17.50
CA GLY A 669 6.51 23.89 18.32
C GLY A 669 5.61 23.09 19.30
N LYS A 670 6.04 21.88 19.64
CA LYS A 670 5.40 21.08 20.70
C LYS A 670 5.36 21.87 22.00
N GLY A 671 4.28 21.74 22.75
CA GLY A 671 4.19 22.36 24.08
C GLY A 671 3.96 23.86 24.12
N GLN A 672 3.80 24.55 22.98
CA GLN A 672 3.67 26.01 22.94
C GLN A 672 2.27 26.55 23.30
N GLY A 673 1.40 25.75 23.92
CA GLY A 673 0.08 26.22 24.40
C GLY A 673 -0.99 26.46 23.34
N LYS A 674 -0.86 25.89 22.12
CA LYS A 674 -1.81 26.08 21.00
C LYS A 674 -3.27 25.77 21.37
N SER A 675 -3.52 24.55 21.86
CA SER A 675 -4.86 24.06 22.17
C SER A 675 -5.46 24.80 23.37
N PHE A 676 -4.63 25.10 24.37
CA PHE A 676 -5.01 25.90 25.54
C PHE A 676 -5.45 27.32 25.16
N GLN A 677 -4.69 28.02 24.31
CA GLN A 677 -5.06 29.34 23.81
C GLN A 677 -6.37 29.30 23.00
N CYS A 678 -6.59 28.25 22.20
CA CYS A 678 -7.88 28.05 21.51
C CYS A 678 -9.05 27.94 22.49
N GLU A 679 -8.91 27.12 23.54
CA GLU A 679 -9.95 26.94 24.57
C GLU A 679 -10.30 28.24 25.29
N LEU A 680 -9.30 29.05 25.69
CA LEU A 680 -9.52 30.35 26.32
C LEU A 680 -10.29 31.31 25.40
N VAL A 681 -9.94 31.35 24.11
CA VAL A 681 -10.65 32.18 23.13
C VAL A 681 -12.07 31.68 22.91
N PHE A 682 -12.30 30.35 22.82
CA PHE A 682 -13.65 29.80 22.70
C PHE A 682 -14.51 30.16 23.90
N ALA A 683 -13.98 30.04 25.12
CA ALA A 683 -14.66 30.43 26.35
C ALA A 683 -15.00 31.94 26.34
N LYS A 684 -14.06 32.78 25.92
CA LYS A 684 -14.25 34.24 25.82
C LYS A 684 -15.30 34.63 24.77
N MET A 685 -15.37 33.90 23.67
CA MET A 685 -16.41 34.08 22.64
C MET A 685 -17.76 33.43 22.99
N GLY A 686 -17.85 32.68 24.10
CA GLY A 686 -19.04 31.91 24.46
C GLY A 686 -19.35 30.77 23.48
N ILE A 687 -18.33 30.21 22.82
CA ILE A 687 -18.44 29.11 21.85
C ILE A 687 -18.22 27.79 22.57
N SER A 688 -19.11 26.83 22.34
CA SER A 688 -18.91 25.43 22.77
C SER A 688 -18.40 24.60 21.58
N PRO A 689 -17.09 24.33 21.46
CA PRO A 689 -16.55 23.58 20.33
C PRO A 689 -16.91 22.09 20.42
N ILE A 690 -17.13 21.46 19.26
CA ILE A 690 -17.11 19.99 19.16
C ILE A 690 -15.66 19.56 19.02
N MET A 691 -15.13 18.92 20.05
CA MET A 691 -13.73 18.51 20.14
C MET A 691 -13.50 17.13 19.52
N MET A 692 -12.38 16.97 18.82
CA MET A 692 -11.89 15.69 18.30
C MET A 692 -10.39 15.55 18.61
N SER A 693 -9.98 14.38 19.10
CA SER A 693 -8.57 14.05 19.33
C SER A 693 -7.92 13.41 18.10
N ALA A 694 -6.59 13.49 17.99
CA ALA A 694 -5.83 12.77 16.96
C ALA A 694 -6.03 11.24 17.02
N GLY A 695 -6.20 10.67 18.22
CA GLY A 695 -6.42 9.23 18.40
C GLY A 695 -7.76 8.74 17.85
N GLU A 696 -8.80 9.58 17.85
CA GLU A 696 -10.09 9.29 17.21
C GLU A 696 -10.01 9.24 15.68
N LEU A 697 -8.92 9.75 15.09
CA LEU A 697 -8.65 9.66 13.67
C LEU A 697 -7.94 8.36 13.29
N GLU A 698 -7.55 7.54 14.28
CA GLU A 698 -6.97 6.22 14.09
C GLU A 698 -8.05 5.15 14.32
N SER A 699 -8.28 4.28 13.33
CA SER A 699 -9.16 3.12 13.46
C SER A 699 -8.61 1.91 12.72
N GLY A 700 -8.87 0.71 13.25
CA GLY A 700 -8.61 -0.56 12.55
C GLY A 700 -9.57 -0.82 11.37
N ASN A 701 -10.69 -0.10 11.31
CA ASN A 701 -11.66 -0.18 10.23
C ASN A 701 -11.47 0.98 9.23
N ALA A 702 -11.44 0.65 7.94
CA ALA A 702 -11.28 1.65 6.89
C ALA A 702 -12.51 2.56 6.78
N GLY A 703 -12.31 3.88 6.82
CA GLY A 703 -13.35 4.90 6.60
C GLY A 703 -14.17 5.32 7.81
N GLU A 704 -13.95 4.70 8.97
CA GLU A 704 -14.56 5.12 10.24
C GLU A 704 -14.13 6.55 10.66
N PRO A 705 -12.85 6.94 10.58
CA PRO A 705 -12.43 8.32 10.90
C PRO A 705 -13.12 9.37 10.02
N ALA A 706 -13.30 9.08 8.74
CA ALA A 706 -14.01 9.96 7.81
C ALA A 706 -15.50 10.11 8.15
N LYS A 707 -16.14 9.02 8.58
CA LYS A 707 -17.53 9.06 9.06
C LYS A 707 -17.64 9.89 10.34
N LEU A 708 -16.69 9.72 11.26
CA LEU A 708 -16.65 10.46 12.53
C LEU A 708 -16.53 11.97 12.30
N ILE A 709 -15.63 12.42 11.43
CA ILE A 709 -15.50 13.85 11.08
C ILE A 709 -16.82 14.43 10.56
N ARG A 710 -17.51 13.71 9.66
CA ARG A 710 -18.81 14.15 9.12
C ARG A 710 -19.88 14.22 10.20
N GLN A 711 -19.88 13.27 11.14
CA GLN A 711 -20.81 13.23 12.26
C GLN A 711 -20.59 14.40 13.22
N ARG A 712 -19.32 14.68 13.59
CA ARG A 712 -18.97 15.81 14.46
C ARG A 712 -19.24 17.15 13.82
N TYR A 713 -18.98 17.28 12.51
CA TYR A 713 -19.34 18.48 11.75
C TYR A 713 -20.87 18.69 11.73
N ARG A 714 -21.66 17.63 11.55
CA ARG A 714 -23.13 17.68 11.61
C ARG A 714 -23.64 18.10 12.99
N GLU A 715 -23.08 17.52 14.05
CA GLU A 715 -23.40 17.86 15.43
C GLU A 715 -23.17 19.36 15.71
N ALA A 716 -22.02 19.89 15.27
CA ALA A 716 -21.72 21.33 15.37
C ALA A 716 -22.69 22.18 14.54
N SER A 717 -23.03 21.74 13.32
CA SER A 717 -24.02 22.38 12.45
C SER A 717 -25.40 22.45 13.10
N ASP A 718 -25.83 21.39 13.81
CA ASP A 718 -27.12 21.36 14.51
C ASP A 718 -27.16 22.31 15.71
N ILE A 719 -26.03 22.51 16.40
CA ILE A 719 -25.89 23.52 17.46
C ILE A 719 -26.01 24.94 16.88
N ILE A 720 -25.37 25.20 15.74
CA ILE A 720 -25.48 26.49 15.03
C ILE A 720 -26.91 26.75 14.57
N ARG A 721 -27.59 25.72 14.07
CA ARG A 721 -29.00 25.82 13.66
C ARG A 721 -29.92 26.21 14.83
N LYS A 722 -29.55 25.87 16.07
CA LYS A 722 -30.25 26.28 17.30
C LYS A 722 -29.89 27.69 17.78
N GLY A 723 -29.11 28.46 17.01
CA GLY A 723 -28.75 29.85 17.29
C GLY A 723 -27.56 30.02 18.24
N LYS A 724 -26.78 28.97 18.51
CA LYS A 724 -25.55 29.04 19.32
C LYS A 724 -24.31 28.93 18.43
N MET A 725 -23.33 29.82 18.61
CA MET A 725 -22.06 29.70 17.89
C MET A 725 -21.33 28.41 18.29
N CYS A 726 -20.84 27.68 17.29
CA CYS A 726 -20.11 26.42 17.46
C CYS A 726 -19.01 26.32 16.40
N CYS A 727 -17.98 25.53 16.67
CA CYS A 727 -16.94 25.19 15.72
C CYS A 727 -16.55 23.72 15.89
N LEU A 728 -15.91 23.15 14.86
CA LEU A 728 -15.27 21.84 14.96
C LEU A 728 -13.79 22.05 15.29
N PHE A 729 -13.33 21.53 16.42
CA PHE A 729 -11.94 21.62 16.85
C PHE A 729 -11.26 20.25 16.78
N ILE A 730 -10.20 20.12 15.97
CA ILE A 730 -9.42 18.88 15.83
C ILE A 730 -8.01 19.11 16.38
N ASN A 731 -7.68 18.41 17.46
CA ASN A 731 -6.39 18.56 18.13
C ASN A 731 -5.31 17.64 17.52
N ASP A 732 -4.11 18.18 17.32
CA ASP A 732 -2.92 17.46 16.82
C ASP A 732 -3.19 16.65 15.53
N LEU A 733 -3.81 17.30 14.54
CA LEU A 733 -4.22 16.65 13.28
C LEU A 733 -3.06 15.94 12.57
N ASP A 734 -1.84 16.47 12.67
CA ASP A 734 -0.62 15.89 12.09
C ASP A 734 -0.24 14.54 12.75
N ALA A 735 -0.52 14.35 14.03
CA ALA A 735 -0.28 13.08 14.71
C ALA A 735 -1.18 11.95 14.19
N GLY A 736 -2.46 12.25 13.92
CA GLY A 736 -3.46 11.29 13.46
C GLY A 736 -3.54 11.12 11.94
N ALA A 737 -3.29 12.19 11.17
CA ALA A 737 -3.45 12.21 9.71
C ALA A 737 -2.15 12.45 8.91
N GLY A 738 -1.01 12.72 9.58
CA GLY A 738 0.30 13.00 8.97
C GLY A 738 1.26 11.80 8.90
N ARG A 739 0.95 10.67 9.55
CA ARG A 739 1.81 9.47 9.55
C ARG A 739 1.52 8.55 8.36
N MET A 740 2.36 8.60 7.33
CA MET A 740 2.30 7.65 6.20
C MET A 740 3.17 6.42 6.50
N GLY A 741 2.66 5.47 7.29
CA GLY A 741 3.36 4.21 7.58
C GLY A 741 3.39 3.22 6.39
N GLY A 742 4.31 2.26 6.42
CA GLY A 742 4.49 1.23 5.37
C GLY A 742 3.39 0.16 5.29
N THR A 743 2.39 0.19 6.18
CA THR A 743 1.23 -0.69 6.18
C THR A 743 0.03 0.00 5.51
N THR A 744 -0.58 -0.66 4.54
CA THR A 744 -1.64 -0.15 3.64
C THR A 744 -2.88 0.43 4.35
N GLN A 745 -3.19 0.03 5.58
CA GLN A 745 -4.39 0.48 6.32
C GLN A 745 -4.25 1.91 6.88
N TYR A 746 -3.09 2.27 7.43
CA TYR A 746 -2.81 3.64 7.89
C TYR A 746 -2.88 4.63 6.71
N THR A 747 -2.48 4.18 5.52
CA THR A 747 -2.56 4.99 4.30
C THR A 747 -4.00 5.28 3.88
N VAL A 748 -4.93 4.32 4.01
CA VAL A 748 -6.33 4.51 3.58
C VAL A 748 -7.07 5.46 4.51
N ASN A 749 -6.95 5.31 5.81
CA ASN A 749 -7.64 6.18 6.76
C ASN A 749 -7.14 7.63 6.67
N ASN A 750 -5.83 7.84 6.55
CA ASN A 750 -5.28 9.19 6.38
C ASN A 750 -5.72 9.83 5.06
N GLN A 751 -5.78 9.06 3.97
CA GLN A 751 -6.34 9.55 2.71
C GLN A 751 -7.82 9.94 2.85
N MET A 752 -8.62 9.13 3.54
CA MET A 752 -10.05 9.39 3.74
C MET A 752 -10.31 10.58 4.66
N VAL A 753 -9.50 10.78 5.72
CA VAL A 753 -9.56 11.96 6.59
C VAL A 753 -9.26 13.23 5.79
N ASN A 754 -8.12 13.26 5.07
CA ASN A 754 -7.74 14.40 4.25
C ASN A 754 -8.79 14.71 3.16
N ALA A 755 -9.29 13.68 2.46
CA ALA A 755 -10.33 13.84 1.44
C ALA A 755 -11.65 14.35 2.02
N THR A 756 -12.01 13.91 3.24
CA THR A 756 -13.23 14.35 3.92
C THR A 756 -13.13 15.81 4.32
N LEU A 757 -12.01 16.24 4.92
CA LEU A 757 -11.78 17.64 5.27
C LEU A 757 -11.77 18.54 4.03
N MET A 758 -11.17 18.09 2.91
CA MET A 758 -11.23 18.81 1.63
C MET A 758 -12.66 18.96 1.13
N ASN A 759 -13.45 17.87 1.17
CA ASN A 759 -14.84 17.88 0.71
C ASN A 759 -15.70 18.84 1.53
N ILE A 760 -15.53 18.84 2.85
CA ILE A 760 -16.23 19.74 3.77
C ILE A 760 -15.79 21.19 3.52
N ALA A 761 -14.49 21.45 3.33
CA ALA A 761 -13.97 22.79 3.04
C ALA A 761 -14.51 23.37 1.73
N ASP A 762 -14.69 22.55 0.70
CA ASP A 762 -15.23 22.99 -0.59
C ASP A 762 -16.76 23.15 -0.57
N ASN A 763 -17.48 22.29 0.18
CA ASN A 763 -18.94 22.25 0.22
C ASN A 763 -19.46 22.26 1.68
N PRO A 764 -19.23 23.33 2.44
CA PRO A 764 -19.49 23.36 3.88
C PRO A 764 -20.97 23.24 4.26
N THR A 765 -21.88 23.60 3.35
CA THR A 765 -23.33 23.54 3.57
C THR A 765 -23.96 22.22 3.14
N ASN A 766 -23.20 21.31 2.52
CA ASN A 766 -23.71 20.03 2.01
C ASN A 766 -22.88 18.84 2.53
N VAL A 767 -22.90 18.66 3.85
CA VAL A 767 -22.20 17.55 4.52
C VAL A 767 -23.21 16.45 4.86
N GLN A 768 -23.14 15.34 4.12
CA GLN A 768 -24.03 14.19 4.28
C GLN A 768 -23.33 13.05 5.03
N LEU A 769 -24.14 12.32 5.81
CA LEU A 769 -23.72 11.08 6.47
C LEU A 769 -23.92 9.90 5.51
N PRO A 770 -23.04 8.88 5.53
CA PRO A 770 -23.19 7.69 4.71
C PRO A 770 -24.58 7.05 4.91
N GLY A 771 -25.37 6.91 3.85
CA GLY A 771 -26.70 6.29 3.87
C GLY A 771 -27.89 7.26 4.09
N MET A 772 -27.64 8.55 4.31
CA MET A 772 -28.68 9.58 4.49
C MET A 772 -28.55 10.66 3.41
N TYR A 773 -29.29 10.51 2.32
CA TYR A 773 -29.30 11.43 1.18
C TYR A 773 -30.46 12.43 1.25
N ASN A 774 -30.59 13.14 2.37
CA ASN A 774 -31.55 14.24 2.47
C ASN A 774 -30.90 15.54 1.98
N LYS A 775 -31.59 16.27 1.09
CA LYS A 775 -31.18 17.59 0.57
C LYS A 775 -31.42 18.70 1.61
N GLU A 776 -30.98 18.52 2.84
CA GLU A 776 -31.02 19.59 3.84
C GLU A 776 -29.73 20.38 3.81
N GLU A 777 -29.86 21.71 3.73
CA GLU A 777 -28.72 22.63 3.77
C GLU A 777 -28.25 22.83 5.21
N ASN A 778 -26.98 22.55 5.46
CA ASN A 778 -26.35 22.70 6.77
C ASN A 778 -25.81 24.12 6.95
N PRO A 779 -25.94 24.73 8.13
CA PRO A 779 -25.14 25.89 8.48
C PRO A 779 -23.64 25.62 8.30
N ARG A 780 -22.91 26.64 7.86
CA ARG A 780 -21.46 26.61 7.72
C ARG A 780 -20.81 26.54 9.10
N VAL A 781 -19.96 25.54 9.33
CA VAL A 781 -19.25 25.36 10.61
C VAL A 781 -17.75 25.66 10.40
N PRO A 782 -17.16 26.64 11.11
CA PRO A 782 -15.72 26.85 11.07
C PRO A 782 -14.97 25.64 11.67
N ILE A 783 -13.85 25.26 11.05
CA ILE A 783 -12.99 24.17 11.53
C ILE A 783 -11.67 24.77 12.01
N ILE A 784 -11.26 24.44 13.23
CA ILE A 784 -9.99 24.84 13.82
C ILE A 784 -9.16 23.57 14.02
N VAL A 785 -7.94 23.55 13.50
CA VAL A 785 -7.04 22.40 13.64
C VAL A 785 -5.71 22.83 14.24
N THR A 786 -5.18 22.07 15.19
CA THR A 786 -3.83 22.29 15.73
C THR A 786 -2.87 21.22 15.23
N GLY A 787 -1.57 21.55 15.17
CA GLY A 787 -0.52 20.57 14.93
C GLY A 787 0.88 21.10 15.20
N ASN A 788 1.86 20.21 15.12
CA ASN A 788 3.27 20.56 15.31
C ASN A 788 3.97 20.82 13.98
N ASP A 789 3.68 20.00 12.97
CA ASP A 789 4.21 20.17 11.62
C ASP A 789 3.17 19.80 10.53
N PHE A 790 2.62 20.83 9.89
CA PHE A 790 1.66 20.64 8.79
C PHE A 790 2.30 20.30 7.44
N SER A 791 3.64 20.27 7.33
CA SER A 791 4.30 19.75 6.12
C SER A 791 3.99 18.25 5.90
N THR A 792 3.65 17.54 6.97
CA THR A 792 3.23 16.13 6.96
C THR A 792 1.82 15.92 6.42
N LEU A 793 1.00 16.99 6.35
CA LEU A 793 -0.37 16.92 5.85
C LEU A 793 -0.44 16.96 4.33
N TYR A 794 -1.56 16.50 3.79
CA TYR A 794 -1.72 16.41 2.35
C TYR A 794 -1.77 17.79 1.68
N ALA A 795 -0.87 18.04 0.72
CA ALA A 795 -0.67 19.36 0.09
C ALA A 795 -1.97 20.03 -0.43
N PRO A 796 -2.91 19.32 -1.08
CA PRO A 796 -4.20 19.89 -1.49
C PRO A 796 -5.15 20.34 -0.37
N LEU A 797 -4.95 19.88 0.87
CA LEU A 797 -5.71 20.36 2.04
C LEU A 797 -5.15 21.70 2.54
N ILE A 798 -3.82 21.84 2.55
CA ILE A 798 -3.08 23.00 3.07
C ILE A 798 -2.88 24.14 2.05
N ARG A 799 -3.45 24.00 0.84
CA ARG A 799 -3.43 25.04 -0.20
C ARG A 799 -4.39 26.19 0.10
N ASP A 800 -4.07 27.36 -0.42
CA ASP A 800 -4.85 28.57 -0.20
C ASP A 800 -6.29 28.43 -0.72
N GLY A 801 -7.25 28.90 0.08
CA GLY A 801 -8.68 28.85 -0.18
C GLY A 801 -9.46 27.72 0.51
N ARG A 802 -8.79 26.74 1.13
CA ARG A 802 -9.41 25.72 2.01
C ARG A 802 -8.96 25.86 3.47
N MET A 803 -7.66 26.02 3.67
CA MET A 803 -7.04 26.19 4.97
C MET A 803 -6.24 27.50 5.03
N GLU A 804 -6.49 28.30 6.05
CA GLU A 804 -5.65 29.43 6.44
C GLU A 804 -4.61 28.94 7.45
N LYS A 805 -3.34 29.28 7.28
CA LYS A 805 -2.24 28.80 8.14
C LYS A 805 -1.84 29.91 9.10
N PHE A 806 -1.73 29.58 10.38
CA PHE A 806 -1.25 30.48 11.42
C PHE A 806 -0.10 29.79 12.17
N TYR A 807 1.11 30.34 12.00
CA TYR A 807 2.27 29.88 12.76
C TYR A 807 2.27 30.54 14.15
N TRP A 808 2.24 29.71 15.18
CA TRP A 808 2.26 30.12 16.57
C TRP A 808 3.63 29.87 17.19
N ALA A 809 4.31 30.97 17.49
CA ALA A 809 5.52 31.02 18.29
C ALA A 809 5.34 32.14 19.33
N PRO A 810 5.10 31.80 20.61
CA PRO A 810 4.86 32.80 21.64
C PRO A 810 6.11 33.66 21.85
N THR A 811 5.91 34.98 21.95
CA THR A 811 6.97 35.92 22.33
C THR A 811 7.38 35.73 23.79
N ARG A 812 8.44 36.43 24.22
CA ARG A 812 8.84 36.44 25.63
C ARG A 812 7.68 36.92 26.51
N GLU A 813 7.02 37.99 26.11
CA GLU A 813 5.90 38.61 26.82
C GLU A 813 4.70 37.67 26.87
N ASP A 814 4.39 36.98 25.77
CA ASP A 814 3.32 35.97 25.74
C ASP A 814 3.60 34.83 26.72
N ARG A 815 4.84 34.34 26.77
CA ARG A 815 5.23 33.27 27.71
C ARG A 815 5.10 33.71 29.16
N ILE A 816 5.53 34.92 29.50
CA ILE A 816 5.38 35.48 30.84
C ILE A 816 3.88 35.53 31.20
N GLY A 817 3.05 36.10 30.33
CA GLY A 817 1.60 36.21 30.56
C GLY A 817 0.95 34.85 30.81
N VAL A 818 1.27 33.84 29.99
CA VAL A 818 0.73 32.49 30.17
C VAL A 818 1.24 31.84 31.47
N CYS A 819 2.52 32.01 31.80
CA CYS A 819 3.10 31.45 33.03
C CYS A 819 2.54 32.09 34.30
N ILE A 820 2.23 33.38 34.30
CA ILE A 820 1.53 34.05 35.41
C ILE A 820 0.20 33.33 35.68
N GLY A 821 -0.54 32.98 34.63
CA GLY A 821 -1.77 32.19 34.76
C GLY A 821 -1.54 30.78 35.34
N ILE A 822 -0.48 30.09 34.93
CA ILE A 822 -0.14 28.73 35.41
C ILE A 822 0.15 28.74 36.92
N PHE A 823 0.92 29.72 37.41
CA PHE A 823 1.32 29.81 38.81
C PHE A 823 0.37 30.65 39.68
N LYS A 824 -0.68 31.22 39.10
CA LYS A 824 -1.64 32.09 39.79
C LYS A 824 -2.24 31.42 41.03
N SER A 825 -2.69 30.17 40.90
CA SER A 825 -3.28 29.45 42.03
C SER A 825 -2.29 29.21 43.16
N ASP A 826 -0.98 29.27 42.87
CA ASP A 826 0.09 28.98 43.83
C ASP A 826 0.72 30.22 44.47
N ASN A 827 0.16 31.41 44.20
CA ASN A 827 0.59 32.69 44.75
C ASN A 827 2.08 33.00 44.53
N VAL A 828 2.64 32.58 43.39
CA VAL A 828 4.01 32.94 43.01
C VAL A 828 4.05 34.41 42.58
N PRO A 829 4.97 35.25 43.11
CA PRO A 829 5.12 36.64 42.68
C PRO A 829 5.41 36.77 41.17
N GLU A 830 4.87 37.80 40.52
CA GLU A 830 5.10 38.02 39.08
C GLU A 830 6.59 38.18 38.74
N GLU A 831 7.37 38.82 39.62
CA GLU A 831 8.82 38.97 39.48
C GLU A 831 9.54 37.62 39.42
N ASP A 832 9.10 36.66 40.24
CA ASP A 832 9.66 35.31 40.25
C ASP A 832 9.29 34.54 38.98
N VAL A 833 8.08 34.72 38.47
CA VAL A 833 7.65 34.12 37.19
C VAL A 833 8.49 34.66 36.03
N ILE A 834 8.74 35.97 35.97
CA ILE A 834 9.60 36.59 34.96
C ILE A 834 11.00 35.98 35.03
N LYS A 835 11.58 35.90 36.23
CA LYS A 835 12.92 35.33 36.43
C LYS A 835 12.99 33.86 36.02
N ILE A 836 11.96 33.06 36.28
CA ILE A 836 11.88 31.66 35.84
C ILE A 836 11.83 31.56 34.31
N VAL A 837 11.00 32.36 33.65
CA VAL A 837 10.91 32.37 32.16
C VAL A 837 12.23 32.82 31.52
N ASP A 838 12.89 33.84 32.09
CA ASP A 838 14.17 34.34 31.60
C ASP A 838 15.34 33.36 31.84
N THR A 839 15.26 32.55 32.89
CA THR A 839 16.26 31.50 33.16
C THR A 839 16.16 30.34 32.16
N PHE A 840 14.97 30.07 31.62
CA PHE A 840 14.71 28.99 30.68
C PHE A 840 14.20 29.50 29.31
N PRO A 841 14.96 30.34 28.57
CA PRO A 841 14.47 31.08 27.41
C PRO A 841 14.17 30.20 26.19
N GLY A 842 14.63 28.94 26.17
CA GLY A 842 14.38 27.98 25.09
C GLY A 842 13.27 26.95 25.38
N GLN A 843 12.70 26.96 26.58
CA GLN A 843 11.67 25.99 26.98
C GLN A 843 10.27 26.41 26.49
N SER A 844 9.45 25.42 26.17
CA SER A 844 8.06 25.57 25.77
C SER A 844 7.14 25.84 26.97
N ILE A 845 5.91 26.29 26.74
CA ILE A 845 4.97 26.64 27.83
C ILE A 845 4.63 25.42 28.70
N ASP A 846 4.51 24.23 28.10
CA ASP A 846 4.29 22.96 28.82
C ASP A 846 5.39 22.62 29.84
N PHE A 847 6.62 23.08 29.64
CA PHE A 847 7.71 22.92 30.60
C PHE A 847 7.36 23.56 31.95
N PHE A 848 6.76 24.75 31.95
CA PHE A 848 6.38 25.44 33.18
C PHE A 848 5.18 24.77 33.88
N GLY A 849 4.28 24.17 33.10
CA GLY A 849 3.22 23.31 33.64
C GLY A 849 3.78 22.02 34.26
N ALA A 850 4.75 21.38 33.60
CA ALA A 850 5.45 20.20 34.11
C ALA A 850 6.28 20.53 35.35
N LEU A 851 6.92 21.71 35.38
CA LEU A 851 7.65 22.23 36.53
C LEU A 851 6.74 22.34 37.75
N ARG A 852 5.57 22.98 37.58
CA ARG A 852 4.55 23.06 38.62
C ARG A 852 4.14 21.67 39.10
N ALA A 853 3.80 20.77 38.19
CA ALA A 853 3.37 19.40 38.51
C ALA A 853 4.45 18.61 39.27
N ARG A 854 5.73 18.73 38.90
CA ARG A 854 6.85 18.05 39.57
C ARG A 854 6.95 18.42 41.06
N VAL A 855 6.66 19.67 41.41
CA VAL A 855 6.66 20.11 42.81
C VAL A 855 5.54 19.43 43.61
N TYR A 856 4.36 19.27 43.00
CA TYR A 856 3.25 18.52 43.61
C TYR A 856 3.55 17.02 43.72
N ASP A 857 4.13 16.44 42.67
CA ASP A 857 4.54 15.02 42.64
C ASP A 857 5.51 14.69 43.77
N ASP A 858 6.39 15.62 44.15
CA ASP A 858 7.32 15.42 45.25
C ASP A 858 6.62 15.36 46.62
N GLU A 859 5.61 16.20 46.84
CA GLU A 859 4.79 16.13 48.07
C GLU A 859 3.95 14.85 48.13
N VAL A 860 3.39 14.43 46.99
CA VAL A 860 2.71 13.14 46.89
C VAL A 860 3.69 11.99 47.15
N ARG A 861 4.92 12.07 46.65
CA ARG A 861 5.97 11.07 46.90
C ARG A 861 6.38 11.02 48.37
N LYS A 862 6.54 12.16 49.03
CA LYS A 862 6.81 12.24 50.49
C LYS A 862 5.68 11.58 51.28
N TRP A 863 4.43 11.84 50.89
CA TRP A 863 3.27 11.19 51.51
C TRP A 863 3.28 9.67 51.29
N ILE A 864 3.52 9.21 50.05
CA ILE A 864 3.64 7.77 49.73
C ILE A 864 4.74 7.12 50.58
N SER A 865 5.91 7.76 50.70
CA SER A 865 7.01 7.28 51.55
C SER A 865 6.64 7.24 53.03
N GLY A 866 5.83 8.19 53.51
CA GLY A 866 5.36 8.25 54.90
C GLY A 866 4.38 7.14 55.28
N ILE A 867 3.47 6.75 54.38
CA ILE A 867 2.47 5.69 54.65
C ILE A 867 2.92 4.28 54.22
N GLY A 868 3.90 4.20 53.32
CA GLY A 868 4.39 2.95 52.71
C GLY A 868 3.51 2.44 51.57
N VAL A 869 4.14 1.91 50.51
CA VAL A 869 3.48 1.48 49.26
C VAL A 869 2.38 0.43 49.48
N GLN A 870 2.56 -0.46 50.45
CA GLN A 870 1.59 -1.52 50.76
C GLN A 870 0.28 -0.99 51.38
N SER A 871 0.30 0.21 51.95
CA SER A 871 -0.83 0.82 52.65
C SER A 871 -1.65 1.76 51.76
N ILE A 872 -1.18 2.09 50.56
CA ILE A 872 -1.80 3.05 49.63
C ILE A 872 -3.26 2.68 49.32
N GLY A 873 -3.53 1.41 48.97
CA GLY A 873 -4.88 0.97 48.59
C GLY A 873 -5.92 1.10 49.72
N LYS A 874 -5.49 0.87 50.97
CA LYS A 874 -6.36 1.03 52.15
C LYS A 874 -6.64 2.51 52.46
N ASN A 875 -5.69 3.40 52.17
CA ASN A 875 -5.78 4.82 52.52
C ASN A 875 -6.41 5.70 51.42
N LEU A 876 -6.41 5.27 50.14
CA LEU A 876 -7.00 6.05 49.03
C LEU A 876 -8.40 5.58 48.61
N VAL A 877 -8.63 4.27 48.49
CA VAL A 877 -9.86 3.73 47.87
C VAL A 877 -10.88 3.26 48.90
N ASN A 878 -10.42 2.71 50.03
CA ASN A 878 -11.28 2.14 51.08
C ASN A 878 -11.06 2.80 52.47
N SER A 879 -10.72 4.09 52.47
CA SER A 879 -10.50 4.86 53.69
C SER A 879 -11.82 5.28 54.35
N LYS A 880 -11.96 5.08 55.66
CA LYS A 880 -13.09 5.58 56.45
C LYS A 880 -13.08 7.10 56.65
N SER A 881 -11.95 7.77 56.38
CA SER A 881 -11.76 9.22 56.61
C SER A 881 -11.82 10.07 55.34
N GLY A 882 -12.18 9.49 54.18
CA GLY A 882 -12.16 10.18 52.88
C GLY A 882 -10.77 10.28 52.26
N PRO A 883 -10.65 10.81 51.03
CA PRO A 883 -9.36 10.99 50.35
C PRO A 883 -8.47 12.00 51.09
N PRO A 884 -7.15 11.76 51.16
CA PRO A 884 -6.22 12.66 51.84
C PRO A 884 -6.20 14.03 51.15
N THR A 885 -6.37 15.09 51.94
CA THR A 885 -6.25 16.48 51.49
C THR A 885 -4.81 16.96 51.69
N PHE A 886 -4.18 17.44 50.63
CA PHE A 886 -2.84 18.03 50.70
C PHE A 886 -2.94 19.54 50.92
N GLU A 887 -2.11 20.07 51.82
CA GLU A 887 -1.85 21.50 51.84
C GLU A 887 -1.06 21.90 50.60
N GLN A 888 -1.34 23.08 50.06
CA GLN A 888 -0.67 23.57 48.88
C GLN A 888 0.84 23.74 49.14
N PRO A 889 1.72 23.16 48.31
CA PRO A 889 3.15 23.29 48.48
C PRO A 889 3.60 24.75 48.32
N LYS A 890 4.55 25.18 49.16
CA LYS A 890 5.20 26.49 48.98
C LYS A 890 6.06 26.46 47.72
N MET A 891 5.66 27.24 46.71
CA MET A 891 6.35 27.40 45.44
C MET A 891 7.42 28.51 45.52
N THR A 892 8.51 28.28 46.24
CA THR A 892 9.62 29.24 46.29
C THR A 892 10.41 29.22 44.97
N ILE A 893 10.97 30.37 44.59
CA ILE A 893 11.78 30.48 43.36
C ILE A 893 12.95 29.50 43.33
N GLU A 894 13.62 29.27 44.46
CA GLU A 894 14.73 28.31 44.57
C GLU A 894 14.29 26.89 44.21
N LYS A 895 13.14 26.45 44.74
CA LYS A 895 12.55 25.14 44.45
C LYS A 895 12.16 25.03 42.97
N LEU A 896 11.57 26.07 42.40
CA LEU A 896 11.19 26.11 40.98
C LEU A 896 12.41 26.09 40.04
N LEU A 897 13.51 26.78 40.39
CA LEU A 897 14.75 26.73 39.62
C LEU A 897 15.44 25.37 39.72
N GLU A 898 15.45 24.75 40.91
CA GLU A 898 16.01 23.41 41.13
C GLU A 898 15.30 22.36 40.25
N TYR A 899 13.98 22.23 40.36
CA TYR A 899 13.22 21.28 39.54
C TYR A 899 13.26 21.63 38.05
N GLY A 900 13.35 22.92 37.71
CA GLY A 900 13.52 23.37 36.32
C GLY A 900 14.80 22.83 35.72
N ASN A 901 15.93 22.96 36.43
CA ASN A 901 17.22 22.42 35.99
C ASN A 901 17.20 20.88 35.90
N MET A 902 16.56 20.20 36.85
CA MET A 902 16.39 18.74 36.78
C MET A 902 15.61 18.30 35.53
N LEU A 903 14.52 18.98 35.19
CA LEU A 903 13.73 18.69 33.99
C LEU A 903 14.55 18.91 32.71
N VAL A 904 15.37 19.97 32.65
CA VAL A 904 16.26 20.22 31.51
C VAL A 904 17.28 19.09 31.36
N GLN A 905 17.92 18.66 32.47
CA GLN A 905 18.86 17.54 32.45
C GLN A 905 18.21 16.23 32.01
N GLU A 906 16.97 15.95 32.45
CA GLU A 906 16.20 14.78 32.03
C GLU A 906 15.92 14.81 30.52
N GLN A 907 15.51 15.96 29.97
CA GLN A 907 15.31 16.15 28.54
C GLN A 907 16.61 15.94 27.74
N GLU A 908 17.75 16.46 28.21
CA GLU A 908 19.05 16.25 27.58
C GLU A 908 19.50 14.80 27.59
N ASN A 909 19.21 14.06 28.67
CA ASN A 909 19.51 12.64 28.77
C ASN A 909 18.68 11.82 27.77
N VAL A 910 17.39 12.10 27.63
CA VAL A 910 16.54 11.44 26.62
C VAL A 910 17.04 11.70 25.21
N LYS A 911 17.40 12.96 24.90
CA LYS A 911 18.02 13.32 23.61
C LYS A 911 19.31 12.55 23.36
N ARG A 912 20.20 12.46 24.36
CA ARG A 912 21.45 11.69 24.26
C ARG A 912 21.23 10.20 23.99
N VAL A 913 20.26 9.58 24.66
CA VAL A 913 19.93 8.16 24.47
C VAL A 913 19.36 7.90 23.07
N GLN A 914 18.44 8.75 22.59
CA GLN A 914 17.88 8.61 21.24
C GLN A 914 18.95 8.74 20.16
N LEU A 915 19.87 9.71 20.30
CA LEU A 915 20.99 9.89 19.38
C LEU A 915 21.93 8.67 19.37
N ALA A 916 22.20 8.07 20.54
CA ALA A 916 23.02 6.88 20.63
C ALA A 916 22.36 5.66 19.95
N ASP A 917 21.06 5.43 20.18
CA ASP A 917 20.31 4.35 19.55
C ASP A 917 20.22 4.51 18.03
N GLN A 918 19.98 5.74 17.55
CA GLN A 918 19.90 6.03 16.12
C GLN A 918 21.26 5.81 15.44
N TYR A 919 22.35 6.30 16.04
CA TYR A 919 23.71 6.07 15.57
C TYR A 919 24.09 4.58 15.54
N LEU A 920 23.68 3.81 16.55
CA LEU A 920 23.89 2.35 16.60
C LEU A 920 23.06 1.59 15.57
N SER A 921 21.89 2.10 15.20
CA SER A 921 21.00 1.49 14.20
C SER A 921 21.40 1.78 12.76
N GLU A 922 22.01 2.94 12.50
CA GLU A 922 22.41 3.38 11.15
C GLU A 922 23.86 3.02 10.81
N ALA A 923 24.73 2.75 11.80
CA ALA A 923 26.06 2.24 11.54
C ALA A 923 25.99 0.80 10.95
N ALA A 924 26.81 0.53 9.93
CA ALA A 924 26.97 -0.76 9.23
C ALA A 924 27.34 -1.98 10.12
N LEU A 925 27.32 -1.82 11.44
CA LEU A 925 27.56 -2.81 12.49
C LEU A 925 26.28 -3.43 13.04
N GLY A 926 25.08 -2.94 12.68
CA GLY A 926 23.80 -3.48 13.15
C GLY A 926 23.61 -4.98 12.85
N ASP A 927 24.10 -5.46 11.71
CA ASP A 927 24.08 -6.89 11.36
C ASP A 927 25.29 -7.66 11.92
N ALA A 928 26.45 -7.02 12.05
CA ALA A 928 27.64 -7.64 12.67
C ALA A 928 27.41 -7.94 14.17
N ASN A 929 26.61 -7.10 14.84
CA ASN A 929 26.27 -7.28 16.24
C ASN A 929 25.34 -8.47 16.50
N LYS A 930 24.51 -8.89 15.52
CA LYS A 930 23.68 -10.11 15.68
C LYS A 930 24.52 -11.38 15.75
N ASP A 931 25.61 -11.44 14.97
CA ASP A 931 26.55 -12.57 15.01
C ASP A 931 27.48 -12.52 16.24
N ALA A 932 27.85 -11.32 16.71
CA ALA A 932 28.59 -11.15 17.96
C ALA A 932 27.75 -11.51 19.21
N ILE A 933 26.45 -11.21 19.21
CA ILE A 933 25.50 -11.60 20.27
C ILE A 933 25.27 -13.12 20.25
N LYS A 934 25.18 -13.75 19.07
CA LYS A 934 25.05 -15.22 18.95
C LYS A 934 26.31 -15.99 19.33
N SER A 935 27.50 -15.42 19.10
CA SER A 935 28.78 -16.03 19.45
C SER A 935 29.24 -15.73 20.88
N GLY A 936 28.49 -14.92 21.65
CA GLY A 936 28.85 -14.53 23.01
C GLY A 936 30.02 -13.54 23.10
N ALA A 937 30.49 -13.02 21.97
CA ALA A 937 31.61 -12.08 21.88
C ALA A 937 31.20 -10.59 21.97
N PHE A 938 29.93 -10.32 22.34
CA PHE A 938 29.45 -8.95 22.49
C PHE A 938 30.09 -8.28 23.71
N TYR A 939 31.07 -7.40 23.47
CA TYR A 939 31.71 -6.55 24.48
C TYR A 939 30.80 -5.39 24.91
N GLY A 940 29.61 -5.71 25.42
CA GLY A 940 28.67 -4.75 26.01
C GLY A 940 29.02 -4.31 27.44
N LYS A 941 30.17 -4.70 27.98
CA LYS A 941 30.64 -4.26 29.32
C LYS A 941 31.72 -3.18 29.29
N ALA A 942 32.28 -2.84 28.13
CA ALA A 942 33.40 -1.89 28.04
C ALA A 942 32.97 -0.42 27.83
N ALA A 943 31.73 -0.15 27.40
CA ALA A 943 31.26 1.22 27.19
C ALA A 943 30.94 2.00 28.48
N GLN A 944 31.10 1.39 29.66
CA GLN A 944 30.91 2.08 30.96
C GLN A 944 32.20 2.61 31.59
N GLN A 945 33.39 2.33 31.05
CA GLN A 945 34.64 2.84 31.62
C GLN A 945 35.71 3.03 30.55
N VAL A 946 35.66 4.14 29.82
CA VAL A 946 36.85 4.67 29.15
C VAL A 946 37.00 6.13 29.55
N HIS A 947 37.78 6.37 30.60
CA HIS A 947 38.36 7.69 30.85
C HIS A 947 39.40 7.92 29.74
N VAL A 948 38.98 8.52 28.63
CA VAL A 948 39.95 9.08 27.68
C VAL A 948 40.51 10.34 28.33
N PRO A 949 41.82 10.46 28.59
CA PRO A 949 42.38 11.66 29.17
C PRO A 949 42.19 12.81 28.18
N VAL A 950 41.55 13.87 28.65
CA VAL A 950 41.43 15.12 27.90
C VAL A 950 42.82 15.78 27.91
N PRO A 951 43.38 16.22 26.77
CA PRO A 951 44.64 16.95 26.77
C PRO A 951 44.47 18.26 27.55
N GLU A 952 45.21 18.39 28.64
CA GLU A 952 45.22 19.56 29.52
C GLU A 952 46.45 20.43 29.22
N GLY A 953 46.26 21.72 29.00
CA GLY A 953 47.31 22.66 28.59
C GLY A 953 46.75 24.09 28.48
N CYS A 954 47.59 25.08 28.20
CA CYS A 954 47.12 26.46 28.12
C CYS A 954 46.15 26.66 26.95
N THR A 955 44.90 27.03 27.24
CA THR A 955 43.86 27.24 26.22
C THR A 955 43.67 28.71 25.84
N ASP A 956 44.42 29.65 26.43
CA ASP A 956 44.33 31.07 26.08
C ASP A 956 45.26 31.40 24.90
N PRO A 957 44.73 31.82 23.73
CA PRO A 957 45.53 32.15 22.55
C PRO A 957 46.48 33.34 22.71
N SER A 958 46.30 34.14 23.77
CA SER A 958 47.13 35.31 24.06
C SER A 958 48.35 34.98 24.93
N ALA A 959 48.42 33.77 25.51
CA ALA A 959 49.57 33.30 26.28
C ALA A 959 50.66 32.73 25.36
N SER A 960 51.93 32.91 25.76
CA SER A 960 53.11 32.51 24.99
C SER A 960 53.23 30.99 24.76
N ASN A 961 52.58 30.18 25.59
CA ASN A 961 52.59 28.72 25.55
C ASN A 961 51.22 28.10 25.21
N PHE A 962 50.40 28.81 24.44
CA PHE A 962 49.11 28.32 23.96
C PHE A 962 49.24 26.99 23.20
N ASP A 963 48.47 25.98 23.62
CA ASP A 963 48.37 24.69 22.94
C ASP A 963 47.00 24.55 22.26
N PRO A 964 46.94 24.56 20.91
CA PRO A 964 45.69 24.46 20.17
C PRO A 964 45.02 23.07 20.27
N THR A 965 45.67 22.08 20.88
CA THR A 965 45.13 20.73 21.07
C THR A 965 44.55 20.51 22.48
N ALA A 966 44.82 21.42 23.42
CA ALA A 966 44.28 21.37 24.77
C ALA A 966 42.78 21.71 24.80
N ARG A 967 42.00 20.95 25.56
CA ARG A 967 40.53 21.16 25.72
C ARG A 967 40.11 21.58 27.12
N SER A 968 41.06 21.65 28.05
CA SER A 968 40.86 22.14 29.41
C SER A 968 42.11 22.89 29.85
N ASP A 969 41.94 24.10 30.37
CA ASP A 969 43.04 24.89 30.93
C ASP A 969 43.46 24.29 32.27
N ASN A 970 44.75 24.00 32.42
CA ASN A 970 45.34 23.54 33.68
C ASN A 970 46.03 24.68 34.47
N GLY A 971 45.84 25.93 34.06
CA GLY A 971 46.41 27.11 34.71
C GLY A 971 47.90 27.30 34.40
N SER A 972 48.41 26.62 33.37
CA SER A 972 49.81 26.74 32.93
C SER A 972 50.08 27.90 31.98
N CYS A 973 49.07 28.72 31.65
CA CYS A 973 49.21 29.86 30.75
C CYS A 973 50.25 30.89 31.25
N GLN A 974 51.27 31.15 30.43
CA GLN A 974 52.32 32.13 30.66
C GLN A 974 52.09 33.36 29.78
N TYR A 975 51.70 34.47 30.40
CA TYR A 975 51.44 35.76 29.75
C TYR A 975 52.67 36.65 29.71
#